data_AF-A0A8H6MRC3-F1
#
_entry.id   AF-A0A8H6MRC3-F1
#
_cell.length_a   1.000
_cell.length_b   1.000
_cell.length_c   1.000
_cell.angle_alpha   90.00
_cell.angle_beta   90.00
_cell.angle_gamma   90.00
#
_symmetry.space_group_name_H-M   'P 1'
#
loop_
_entity.id
_entity.type
_entity.pdbx_description
1 polymer ?
#
loop_
_entity_poly.entity_id
_entity_poly.type
_entity_poly.pdbx_seq_one_letter_code
_entity_poly.pdbx_strand_id
1 'polypeptide(L)'
;MNQQHIQEKRNAGGAPIAVISIGCRFAGGVTSATKLRKLCATGCVMISEIFEVNSTAGPWTPDKISHTVRVLGDNFGHAADAASLEWEYVVKDNLLHVTRIYPDKETDRSTRRQESHGADLIESLLSDLHFTDYLAVLGDVPEGMVEIEPKAFGINFHDVLSALGRIDETLMGHDCSGIVTRLGPGTEQSGLRAGDQICALAEGRFASIEHARWTSVAKIRDGMSWKEAATLPVYITAHYAMFEQARLKRGETILIHSATGSFGQASLMLAQHLGGDVFVTCSSPAKRRLLEERYRVPADHILYSRDTSFADRIMELTGGRGVDCVARFGRFIELGKVEIAASWHLDMATFSRCASLFAVDGLQVCAYDPMACHSAITGAVRLVEEPATTGVRPVFSRTIFPMSDMESAMRQMQGATHMGRVILSPRTGDQVKVVARPRPLDLRREESIYLITGGLGGLGRAIALWMVGKEAKNIVLVSRNVEAHPEAASLAQKASEGGCRLHIRKCDVADEESVVELLAECSASLPSIRGVAMGSMVLDDSVFEHMTYDQWLRATRPKVAGTLNFLRHSGSQLSFFVMLSSFGGVIGHLSQANYSAGNAFQDALTRHRTGVLGLPAVSVDLPAVMGAGFVFGSGAAERERILKGLGADRLPLERLHKLLEAVISDSPRKKADKSQVIVCLVRYGVIEEGPVSKRDRRFATVRFGGAKS
;
A
#
# COMPACT_ATOMS: atom_id res chain seq x y z
N MET A 1 15.89 -42.62 -25.28
CA MET A 1 14.52 -42.23 -24.88
C MET A 1 14.59 -40.90 -24.14
N ASN A 2 13.92 -39.82 -24.50
CA ASN A 2 13.34 -39.34 -25.74
C ASN A 2 13.27 -37.80 -25.56
N GLN A 3 13.69 -37.00 -26.55
CA GLN A 3 13.76 -35.53 -26.48
C GLN A 3 12.38 -34.82 -26.45
N GLN A 4 11.30 -35.59 -26.29
CA GLN A 4 9.92 -35.10 -26.34
C GLN A 4 9.39 -34.55 -25.00
N HIS A 5 10.03 -34.84 -23.86
CA HIS A 5 9.55 -34.35 -22.55
C HIS A 5 10.09 -32.97 -22.16
N ILE A 6 11.00 -32.40 -22.96
CA ILE A 6 11.56 -31.05 -22.74
C ILE A 6 10.74 -29.99 -23.50
N GLN A 7 9.93 -30.39 -24.48
CA GLN A 7 9.10 -29.46 -25.25
C GLN A 7 7.81 -29.05 -24.53
N GLU A 8 7.34 -29.82 -23.54
CA GLU A 8 6.06 -29.55 -22.84
C GLU A 8 6.17 -28.55 -21.67
N LYS A 9 7.38 -28.28 -21.15
CA LYS A 9 7.56 -27.27 -20.07
C LYS A 9 7.91 -25.86 -20.58
N ARG A 10 7.89 -25.64 -21.90
CA ARG A 10 8.00 -24.30 -22.50
C ARG A 10 6.68 -23.49 -22.48
N ASN A 11 5.59 -24.06 -21.97
CA ASN A 11 4.26 -23.43 -21.95
C ASN A 11 3.75 -22.95 -20.56
N ALA A 12 4.64 -22.65 -19.62
CA ALA A 12 4.25 -21.95 -18.38
C ALA A 12 5.17 -20.74 -18.17
N GLY A 13 4.86 -19.65 -18.87
CA GLY A 13 5.57 -18.38 -18.77
C GLY A 13 5.26 -17.66 -17.46
N GLY A 14 6.31 -17.40 -16.67
CA GLY A 14 6.28 -16.49 -15.53
C GLY A 14 7.71 -16.12 -15.11
N ALA A 15 8.10 -14.89 -15.38
CA ALA A 15 9.25 -14.21 -14.77
C ALA A 15 8.72 -12.89 -14.17
N PRO A 16 9.32 -12.36 -13.07
CA PRO A 16 10.74 -11.99 -13.03
C PRO A 16 11.53 -12.61 -11.85
N ILE A 17 12.84 -12.76 -12.10
CA ILE A 17 13.87 -13.22 -11.16
C ILE A 17 14.51 -12.02 -10.46
N ALA A 18 14.84 -12.15 -9.17
CA ALA A 18 16.10 -11.63 -8.62
C ALA A 18 16.48 -12.36 -7.30
N VAL A 19 17.05 -13.56 -7.43
CA VAL A 19 18.00 -14.12 -6.43
C VAL A 19 19.21 -14.55 -7.24
N ILE A 20 20.34 -13.88 -7.08
CA ILE A 20 21.58 -14.26 -7.74
C ILE A 20 22.19 -15.41 -6.93
N SER A 21 21.86 -16.65 -7.30
CA SER A 21 22.59 -17.84 -6.88
C SER A 21 23.62 -18.21 -7.93
N ILE A 22 24.85 -18.50 -7.55
CA ILE A 22 25.85 -19.15 -8.42
C ILE A 22 25.92 -20.61 -7.96
N GLY A 23 25.53 -21.55 -8.82
CA GLY A 23 25.45 -22.98 -8.49
C GLY A 23 26.46 -23.83 -9.27
N CYS A 24 26.92 -24.93 -8.64
CA CYS A 24 27.63 -26.03 -9.30
C CYS A 24 27.04 -27.37 -8.80
N ARG A 25 26.86 -28.34 -9.70
CA ARG A 25 26.27 -29.68 -9.44
C ARG A 25 27.34 -30.76 -9.48
N PHE A 26 27.17 -31.84 -8.70
CA PHE A 26 27.81 -33.14 -9.00
C PHE A 26 26.94 -34.36 -8.67
N ALA A 27 27.21 -35.44 -9.41
CA ALA A 27 26.54 -36.74 -9.38
C ALA A 27 27.58 -37.85 -9.12
N GLY A 28 27.23 -38.84 -8.28
CA GLY A 28 27.99 -40.08 -8.05
C GLY A 28 28.80 -40.11 -6.74
N GLY A 29 28.32 -40.89 -5.76
CA GLY A 29 28.87 -40.97 -4.40
C GLY A 29 30.30 -41.53 -4.28
N VAL A 30 30.97 -41.21 -3.16
CA VAL A 30 32.40 -41.48 -2.92
C VAL A 30 32.57 -42.58 -1.85
N THR A 31 33.43 -43.57 -2.08
CA THR A 31 33.55 -44.81 -1.28
C THR A 31 34.92 -45.04 -0.59
N SER A 32 35.81 -44.04 -0.49
CA SER A 32 37.05 -44.17 0.33
C SER A 32 37.74 -42.84 0.70
N ALA A 33 38.52 -42.85 1.79
CA ALA A 33 39.20 -41.68 2.40
C ALA A 33 40.24 -41.00 1.49
N THR A 34 40.95 -41.76 0.64
CA THR A 34 41.92 -41.20 -0.31
C THR A 34 41.24 -40.47 -1.46
N LYS A 35 40.04 -40.93 -1.87
CA LYS A 35 39.23 -40.29 -2.92
C LYS A 35 38.59 -38.99 -2.39
N LEU A 36 38.18 -38.98 -1.12
CA LEU A 36 37.69 -37.80 -0.40
C LEU A 36 38.76 -36.69 -0.33
N ARG A 37 40.01 -37.01 0.06
CA ARG A 37 41.13 -36.04 0.09
C ARG A 37 41.43 -35.42 -1.27
N LYS A 38 41.35 -36.18 -2.37
CA LYS A 38 41.53 -35.64 -3.74
C LYS A 38 40.36 -34.75 -4.18
N LEU A 39 39.14 -35.02 -3.73
CA LEU A 39 37.97 -34.17 -3.99
C LEU A 39 38.01 -32.87 -3.17
N CYS A 40 38.43 -32.91 -1.90
CA CYS A 40 38.61 -31.70 -1.08
C CYS A 40 39.67 -30.74 -1.66
N ALA A 41 40.72 -31.26 -2.29
CA ALA A 41 41.74 -30.45 -2.98
C ALA A 41 41.22 -29.75 -4.25
N THR A 42 40.04 -30.14 -4.76
CA THR A 42 39.36 -29.48 -5.88
C THR A 42 38.31 -28.45 -5.43
N GLY A 43 38.20 -28.18 -4.13
CA GLY A 43 37.28 -27.18 -3.57
C GLY A 43 35.82 -27.63 -3.48
N CYS A 44 35.55 -28.93 -3.48
CA CYS A 44 34.19 -29.49 -3.36
C CYS A 44 34.18 -30.69 -2.41
N VAL A 45 33.63 -30.52 -1.19
CA VAL A 45 32.82 -31.50 -0.38
C VAL A 45 32.58 -31.00 1.06
N MET A 46 31.37 -31.28 1.58
CA MET A 46 30.75 -30.97 2.89
C MET A 46 30.66 -32.21 3.83
N ILE A 47 30.49 -31.99 5.15
CA ILE A 47 29.89 -32.94 6.13
C ILE A 47 28.76 -32.23 6.91
N SER A 48 27.64 -32.93 7.13
CA SER A 48 26.45 -32.47 7.87
C SER A 48 26.21 -33.31 9.14
N GLU A 49 25.80 -32.67 10.23
CA GLU A 49 24.92 -33.30 11.24
C GLU A 49 23.74 -32.36 11.52
N ILE A 50 22.51 -32.87 11.37
CA ILE A 50 21.26 -32.20 11.69
C ILE A 50 20.78 -32.79 13.02
N PHE A 51 20.57 -31.95 14.03
CA PHE A 51 19.89 -32.38 15.26
C PHE A 51 18.38 -32.51 14.99
N GLU A 52 17.88 -33.75 14.94
CA GLU A 52 16.44 -34.02 15.02
C GLU A 52 15.91 -33.67 16.43
N VAL A 53 14.93 -32.76 16.48
CA VAL A 53 14.16 -32.46 17.69
C VAL A 53 13.01 -33.46 17.77
N ASN A 54 13.31 -34.71 18.06
CA ASN A 54 12.31 -35.73 18.36
C ASN A 54 12.74 -36.68 19.49
N SER A 55 13.56 -36.18 20.43
CA SER A 55 13.87 -36.90 21.67
C SER A 55 13.24 -36.20 22.87
N THR A 56 12.68 -36.99 23.78
CA THR A 56 12.19 -36.55 25.11
C THR A 56 13.30 -35.97 26.00
N ALA A 57 14.58 -36.12 25.62
CA ALA A 57 15.71 -35.42 26.21
C ALA A 57 15.89 -34.04 25.55
N GLY A 58 16.03 -32.98 26.37
CA GLY A 58 16.17 -31.59 25.91
C GLY A 58 17.29 -31.35 24.87
N PRO A 59 17.25 -30.22 24.14
CA PRO A 59 18.14 -29.98 22.99
C PRO A 59 19.63 -29.82 23.35
N TRP A 60 19.94 -29.52 24.62
CA TRP A 60 21.30 -29.20 25.10
C TRP A 60 21.69 -30.10 26.28
N THR A 61 21.76 -31.41 26.05
CA THR A 61 22.32 -32.35 27.05
C THR A 61 23.84 -32.19 27.14
N PRO A 62 24.46 -32.37 28.32
CA PRO A 62 25.93 -32.30 28.49
C PRO A 62 26.72 -33.05 27.41
N ASP A 63 26.29 -34.26 27.02
CA ASP A 63 26.97 -35.07 26.01
C ASP A 63 26.95 -34.46 24.59
N LYS A 64 25.80 -33.90 24.18
CA LYS A 64 25.64 -33.22 22.88
C LYS A 64 26.49 -31.95 22.80
N ILE A 65 26.61 -31.23 23.92
CA ILE A 65 27.45 -30.02 24.02
C ILE A 65 28.93 -30.41 23.88
N SER A 66 29.41 -31.41 24.63
CA SER A 66 30.79 -31.88 24.54
C SER A 66 31.15 -32.39 23.14
N HIS A 67 30.23 -33.08 22.46
CA HIS A 67 30.44 -33.54 21.10
C HIS A 67 30.56 -32.37 20.09
N THR A 68 29.67 -31.38 20.20
CA THR A 68 29.65 -30.20 19.33
C THR A 68 30.94 -29.37 19.48
N VAL A 69 31.39 -29.13 20.71
CA VAL A 69 32.63 -28.36 20.98
C VAL A 69 33.85 -29.07 20.39
N ARG A 70 33.91 -30.40 20.49
CA ARG A 70 35.00 -31.20 19.90
C ARG A 70 35.00 -31.13 18.37
N VAL A 71 33.85 -31.29 17.73
CA VAL A 71 33.72 -31.19 16.27
C VAL A 71 34.14 -29.81 15.75
N LEU A 72 33.79 -28.75 16.48
CA LEU A 72 34.20 -27.38 16.15
C LEU A 72 35.71 -27.16 16.32
N GLY A 73 36.31 -27.70 17.38
CA GLY A 73 37.75 -27.61 17.63
C GLY A 73 38.58 -28.36 16.58
N ASP A 74 38.12 -29.55 16.17
CA ASP A 74 38.87 -30.44 15.28
C ASP A 74 38.82 -29.98 13.79
N ASN A 75 37.78 -29.24 13.37
CA ASN A 75 37.54 -28.92 11.95
C ASN A 75 37.81 -27.46 11.55
N PHE A 76 37.92 -26.52 12.49
CA PHE A 76 37.99 -25.07 12.18
C PHE A 76 39.30 -24.39 12.63
N GLY A 77 40.41 -25.14 12.72
CA GLY A 77 41.74 -24.64 13.09
C GLY A 77 42.31 -23.55 12.17
N HIS A 78 42.90 -22.53 12.79
CA HIS A 78 43.30 -21.21 12.24
C HIS A 78 44.45 -21.21 11.22
N ALA A 79 44.17 -21.40 9.92
CA ALA A 79 45.20 -21.26 8.87
C ALA A 79 44.81 -20.43 7.63
N ALA A 80 43.66 -19.75 7.64
CA ALA A 80 43.30 -18.78 6.59
C ALA A 80 43.13 -17.38 7.19
N ASP A 81 43.30 -16.33 6.38
CA ASP A 81 42.94 -14.97 6.78
C ASP A 81 41.44 -14.96 7.13
N ALA A 82 41.15 -14.82 8.42
CA ALA A 82 39.79 -14.90 8.98
C ALA A 82 38.82 -13.91 8.33
N ALA A 83 39.33 -12.81 7.74
CA ALA A 83 38.55 -11.82 7.02
C ALA A 83 37.97 -12.34 5.68
N SER A 84 38.50 -13.44 5.15
CA SER A 84 38.13 -14.00 3.84
C SER A 84 37.15 -15.20 3.93
N LEU A 85 36.92 -15.75 5.12
CA LEU A 85 36.10 -16.95 5.30
C LEU A 85 34.60 -16.64 5.44
N GLU A 86 33.75 -17.49 4.88
CA GLU A 86 32.31 -17.53 5.18
C GLU A 86 32.10 -18.48 6.37
N TRP A 87 31.63 -17.93 7.49
CA TRP A 87 31.47 -18.66 8.75
C TRP A 87 30.06 -19.22 8.95
N GLU A 88 29.10 -18.82 8.11
CA GLU A 88 27.70 -19.27 8.18
C GLU A 88 27.21 -19.64 6.77
N TYR A 89 26.76 -20.89 6.61
CA TYR A 89 26.19 -21.39 5.38
C TYR A 89 25.13 -22.46 5.66
N VAL A 90 24.23 -22.66 4.70
CA VAL A 90 23.20 -23.70 4.73
C VAL A 90 23.25 -24.46 3.41
N VAL A 91 23.24 -25.79 3.47
CA VAL A 91 23.05 -26.61 2.27
C VAL A 91 21.60 -27.00 2.16
N LYS A 92 20.96 -26.59 1.06
CA LYS A 92 19.57 -26.92 0.75
C LYS A 92 19.47 -27.33 -0.71
N ASP A 93 18.78 -28.43 -1.00
CA ASP A 93 18.60 -28.95 -2.36
C ASP A 93 19.92 -29.12 -3.14
N ASN A 94 20.97 -29.56 -2.43
CA ASN A 94 22.34 -29.68 -2.93
C ASN A 94 23.00 -28.36 -3.39
N LEU A 95 22.47 -27.21 -2.97
CA LEU A 95 23.05 -25.90 -3.18
C LEU A 95 23.59 -25.36 -1.86
N LEU A 96 24.78 -24.76 -1.92
CA LEU A 96 25.35 -24.01 -0.81
C LEU A 96 24.77 -22.60 -0.81
N HIS A 97 24.09 -22.23 0.27
CA HIS A 97 23.56 -20.89 0.51
C HIS A 97 24.39 -20.20 1.59
N VAL A 98 24.67 -18.92 1.40
CA VAL A 98 25.32 -18.07 2.39
C VAL A 98 24.37 -16.97 2.82
N THR A 99 24.28 -16.72 4.13
CA THR A 99 23.35 -15.75 4.70
C THR A 99 23.82 -14.32 4.43
N ARG A 100 22.90 -13.44 4.07
CA ARG A 100 23.13 -12.00 3.87
C ARG A 100 21.97 -11.19 4.42
N ILE A 101 22.28 -10.04 5.00
CA ILE A 101 21.31 -9.12 5.57
C ILE A 101 21.05 -7.99 4.57
N TYR A 102 19.80 -7.82 4.15
CA TYR A 102 19.40 -6.80 3.20
C TYR A 102 18.53 -5.73 3.86
N PRO A 103 18.74 -4.43 3.57
CA PRO A 103 17.87 -3.36 4.07
C PRO A 103 16.45 -3.48 3.51
N ASP A 104 15.45 -3.48 4.40
CA ASP A 104 14.04 -3.39 4.02
C ASP A 104 13.58 -1.92 3.97
N LYS A 105 13.73 -1.29 2.81
CA LYS A 105 13.40 0.13 2.60
C LYS A 105 11.91 0.45 2.73
N GLU A 106 11.04 -0.54 2.56
CA GLU A 106 9.58 -0.38 2.62
C GLU A 106 9.14 -0.30 4.07
N THR A 107 9.51 -1.30 4.88
CA THR A 107 9.25 -1.32 6.31
C THR A 107 9.91 -0.14 7.02
N ASP A 108 11.14 0.23 6.64
CA ASP A 108 11.82 1.40 7.23
C ASP A 108 11.11 2.72 6.90
N ARG A 109 10.57 2.90 5.68
CA ARG A 109 9.77 4.09 5.35
C ARG A 109 8.48 4.16 6.15
N SER A 110 7.77 3.03 6.29
CA SER A 110 6.49 2.96 7.03
C SER A 110 6.62 3.29 8.53
N THR A 111 7.82 3.12 9.11
CA THR A 111 8.07 3.31 10.55
C THR A 111 8.71 4.68 10.88
N ARG A 112 9.04 5.50 9.87
CA ARG A 112 9.56 6.86 10.06
C ARG A 112 8.43 7.85 10.41
N ARG A 113 8.78 9.00 10.98
CA ARG A 113 7.83 10.09 11.27
C ARG A 113 7.34 10.65 9.91
N GLN A 114 6.12 10.33 9.52
CA GLN A 114 5.40 11.16 8.57
C GLN A 114 5.08 12.47 9.30
N GLU A 115 5.73 13.57 8.91
CA GLU A 115 5.03 14.84 8.96
C GLU A 115 3.79 14.65 8.10
N SER A 116 2.64 14.80 8.73
CA SER A 116 1.35 14.67 8.08
C SER A 116 1.16 15.84 7.11
N HIS A 117 1.73 15.69 5.92
CA HIS A 117 1.11 16.22 4.72
C HIS A 117 0.19 15.11 4.21
N GLY A 118 -1.10 15.41 4.10
CA GLY A 118 -2.11 14.49 3.61
C GLY A 118 -1.62 13.84 2.33
N ALA A 119 -1.46 12.52 2.35
CA ALA A 119 -0.91 11.79 1.22
C ALA A 119 -2.05 11.20 0.39
N ASP A 120 -2.46 12.04 -0.57
CA ASP A 120 -2.94 11.65 -1.89
C ASP A 120 -1.97 10.67 -2.57
N LEU A 121 -2.44 10.12 -3.70
CA LEU A 121 -1.68 9.25 -4.60
C LEU A 121 -0.21 9.68 -4.73
N ILE A 122 0.73 8.75 -4.53
CA ILE A 122 2.15 9.03 -4.79
C ILE A 122 2.35 9.07 -6.30
N GLU A 123 2.79 10.23 -6.80
CA GLU A 123 3.12 10.51 -8.19
C GLU A 123 3.94 9.39 -8.85
N SER A 124 3.51 8.97 -10.04
CA SER A 124 4.39 8.35 -11.03
C SER A 124 3.73 8.39 -12.42
N LEU A 125 4.54 8.21 -13.48
CA LEU A 125 4.10 8.15 -14.88
C LEU A 125 2.85 7.27 -15.05
N LEU A 126 2.06 7.53 -16.11
CA LEU A 126 0.90 6.70 -16.52
C LEU A 126 1.14 5.17 -16.55
N SER A 127 2.40 4.70 -16.50
CA SER A 127 2.82 3.30 -16.41
C SER A 127 2.75 2.66 -15.02
N ASP A 128 2.48 3.42 -13.96
CA ASP A 128 2.55 2.93 -12.58
C ASP A 128 1.30 3.34 -11.76
N LEU A 129 0.14 3.35 -12.44
CA LEU A 129 -1.16 3.50 -11.81
C LEU A 129 -1.49 2.26 -10.95
N HIS A 130 -1.90 2.52 -9.71
CA HIS A 130 -2.26 1.48 -8.74
C HIS A 130 -3.49 1.88 -7.91
N PHE A 131 -4.24 0.88 -7.48
CA PHE A 131 -5.39 1.02 -6.60
C PHE A 131 -4.97 0.88 -5.14
N THR A 132 -5.72 1.48 -4.23
CA THR A 132 -5.53 1.35 -2.78
C THR A 132 -6.89 1.28 -2.10
N ASP A 133 -6.93 0.66 -0.93
CA ASP A 133 -8.12 0.70 -0.08
C ASP A 133 -8.36 2.14 0.42
N TYR A 134 -9.62 2.58 0.36
CA TYR A 134 -10.09 3.86 0.92
C TYR A 134 -11.25 3.60 1.88
N LEU A 135 -10.91 3.27 3.13
CA LEU A 135 -11.90 2.79 4.11
C LEU A 135 -12.89 3.87 4.58
N ALA A 136 -12.58 5.16 4.37
CA ALA A 136 -13.48 6.24 4.77
C ALA A 136 -14.84 6.19 4.04
N VAL A 137 -14.90 5.58 2.85
CA VAL A 137 -16.15 5.41 2.09
C VAL A 137 -17.12 4.43 2.75
N LEU A 138 -16.65 3.55 3.63
CA LEU A 138 -17.48 2.55 4.32
C LEU A 138 -18.28 3.12 5.50
N GLY A 139 -18.07 4.39 5.84
CA GLY A 139 -18.83 5.09 6.87
C GLY A 139 -20.24 5.46 6.42
N ASP A 140 -20.83 6.42 7.14
CA ASP A 140 -22.10 7.04 6.77
C ASP A 140 -21.94 7.91 5.51
N VAL A 141 -22.97 7.94 4.67
CA VAL A 141 -22.97 8.79 3.47
C VAL A 141 -23.11 10.25 3.90
N PRO A 142 -22.21 11.16 3.48
CA PRO A 142 -22.27 12.56 3.89
C PRO A 142 -23.57 13.27 3.51
N GLU A 143 -23.87 14.36 4.21
CA GLU A 143 -25.02 15.22 3.90
C GLU A 143 -24.96 15.74 2.45
N GLY A 144 -26.09 15.72 1.75
CA GLY A 144 -26.25 16.11 0.36
C GLY A 144 -25.62 15.15 -0.66
N MET A 145 -25.02 14.04 -0.23
CA MET A 145 -24.36 13.08 -1.10
C MET A 145 -25.22 11.83 -1.33
N VAL A 146 -25.03 11.22 -2.49
CA VAL A 146 -25.52 9.88 -2.82
C VAL A 146 -24.34 8.94 -3.01
N GLU A 147 -24.50 7.72 -2.51
CA GLU A 147 -23.57 6.63 -2.76
C GLU A 147 -23.95 5.87 -4.01
N ILE A 148 -22.96 5.64 -4.86
CA ILE A 148 -23.09 5.05 -6.17
C ILE A 148 -22.21 3.80 -6.23
N GLU A 149 -22.77 2.69 -6.70
CA GLU A 149 -22.00 1.57 -7.23
C GLU A 149 -21.76 1.81 -8.74
N PRO A 150 -20.60 2.33 -9.14
CA PRO A 150 -20.32 2.66 -10.53
C PRO A 150 -20.20 1.40 -11.39
N LYS A 151 -20.82 1.43 -12.57
CA LYS A 151 -20.80 0.37 -13.59
C LYS A 151 -20.02 0.74 -14.84
N ALA A 152 -19.81 2.05 -15.07
CA ALA A 152 -18.91 2.56 -16.09
C ALA A 152 -18.44 3.97 -15.71
N PHE A 153 -17.20 4.27 -16.10
CA PHE A 153 -16.58 5.58 -15.94
C PHE A 153 -16.22 6.17 -17.29
N GLY A 154 -16.37 7.48 -17.42
CA GLY A 154 -15.82 8.23 -18.54
C GLY A 154 -14.49 8.85 -18.18
N ILE A 155 -13.43 8.54 -18.92
CA ILE A 155 -12.15 9.27 -18.77
C ILE A 155 -12.26 10.63 -19.46
N ASN A 156 -11.78 11.67 -18.79
CA ASN A 156 -11.59 13.04 -19.28
C ASN A 156 -10.12 13.32 -19.61
N PHE A 157 -9.87 14.38 -20.39
CA PHE A 157 -8.51 14.91 -20.54
C PHE A 157 -7.96 15.47 -19.21
N HIS A 158 -8.85 15.98 -18.34
CA HIS A 158 -8.54 16.34 -16.96
C HIS A 158 -7.82 15.21 -16.22
N ASP A 159 -8.36 13.98 -16.26
CA ASP A 159 -7.78 12.84 -15.53
C ASP A 159 -6.34 12.54 -15.98
N VAL A 160 -6.05 12.73 -17.27
CA VAL A 160 -4.69 12.58 -17.82
C VAL A 160 -3.76 13.69 -17.35
N LEU A 161 -4.25 14.94 -17.29
CA LEU A 161 -3.46 16.07 -16.77
C LEU A 161 -3.16 15.91 -15.29
N SER A 162 -4.14 15.48 -14.49
CA SER A 162 -3.99 15.14 -13.07
C SER A 162 -2.98 14.01 -12.87
N ALA A 163 -3.12 12.91 -13.62
CA ALA A 163 -2.19 11.77 -13.54
C ALA A 163 -0.75 12.13 -13.93
N LEU A 164 -0.56 13.16 -14.77
CA LEU A 164 0.75 13.65 -15.20
C LEU A 164 1.30 14.80 -14.34
N GLY A 165 0.58 15.21 -13.28
CA GLY A 165 0.98 16.34 -12.41
C GLY A 165 1.04 17.68 -13.15
N ARG A 166 0.21 17.86 -14.19
CA ARG A 166 0.19 19.09 -15.02
C ARG A 166 -0.77 20.16 -14.52
N ILE A 167 -1.65 19.81 -13.59
CA ILE A 167 -2.64 20.67 -12.94
C ILE A 167 -2.68 20.36 -11.45
N ASP A 168 -3.06 21.34 -10.63
CA ASP A 168 -3.12 21.26 -9.17
C ASP A 168 -4.43 20.60 -8.67
N GLU A 169 -4.78 19.48 -9.30
CA GLU A 169 -6.01 18.72 -9.06
C GLU A 169 -5.65 17.23 -9.05
N THR A 170 -5.73 16.58 -7.89
CA THR A 170 -5.20 15.21 -7.66
C THR A 170 -6.25 14.12 -7.90
N LEU A 171 -7.54 14.46 -7.84
CA LEU A 171 -8.64 13.53 -8.02
C LEU A 171 -8.93 13.27 -9.51
N MET A 172 -9.42 12.06 -9.82
CA MET A 172 -9.65 11.59 -11.18
C MET A 172 -10.90 10.71 -11.23
N GLY A 173 -11.53 10.58 -12.39
CA GLY A 173 -12.65 9.64 -12.56
C GLY A 173 -13.98 10.22 -12.09
N HIS A 174 -14.23 11.48 -12.43
CA HIS A 174 -15.46 12.18 -12.04
C HIS A 174 -16.70 11.68 -12.78
N ASP A 175 -16.64 11.43 -14.08
CA ASP A 175 -17.82 11.01 -14.84
C ASP A 175 -18.08 9.51 -14.63
N CYS A 176 -19.27 9.18 -14.13
CA CYS A 176 -19.69 7.79 -13.99
C CYS A 176 -21.17 7.57 -14.31
N SER A 177 -21.52 6.30 -14.48
CA SER A 177 -22.89 5.81 -14.40
C SER A 177 -22.93 4.58 -13.52
N GLY A 178 -24.04 4.35 -12.84
CA GLY A 178 -24.14 3.28 -11.88
C GLY A 178 -25.50 3.19 -11.22
N ILE A 179 -25.51 2.55 -10.06
CA ILE A 179 -26.71 2.31 -9.26
C ILE A 179 -26.56 3.05 -7.94
N VAL A 180 -27.60 3.79 -7.53
CA VAL A 180 -27.63 4.38 -6.18
C VAL A 180 -27.73 3.26 -5.15
N THR A 181 -26.81 3.18 -4.20
CA THR A 181 -26.82 2.17 -3.12
C THR A 181 -27.35 2.73 -1.81
N ARG A 182 -26.95 3.96 -1.46
CA ARG A 182 -27.35 4.65 -0.23
C ARG A 182 -27.49 6.15 -0.51
N LEU A 183 -28.26 6.84 0.33
CA LEU A 183 -28.41 8.29 0.29
C LEU A 183 -28.05 8.87 1.66
N GLY A 184 -27.32 9.98 1.67
CA GLY A 184 -27.06 10.76 2.87
C GLY A 184 -28.23 11.67 3.24
N PRO A 185 -28.19 12.29 4.44
CA PRO A 185 -29.16 13.31 4.85
C PRO A 185 -29.23 14.48 3.85
N GLY A 186 -30.36 15.18 3.73
CA GLY A 186 -30.45 16.39 2.89
C GLY A 186 -30.57 16.13 1.38
N THR A 187 -30.97 14.91 1.00
CA THR A 187 -31.13 14.47 -0.40
C THR A 187 -32.60 14.38 -0.83
N GLU A 188 -33.55 14.81 0.00
CA GLU A 188 -34.99 14.60 -0.18
C GLU A 188 -35.52 15.28 -1.44
N GLN A 189 -34.97 16.44 -1.81
CA GLN A 189 -35.35 17.19 -3.01
C GLN A 189 -34.94 16.51 -4.32
N SER A 190 -34.00 15.56 -4.26
CA SER A 190 -33.50 14.87 -5.46
C SER A 190 -34.52 13.93 -6.10
N GLY A 191 -35.47 13.42 -5.32
CA GLY A 191 -36.39 12.36 -5.74
C GLY A 191 -35.71 10.99 -5.98
N LEU A 192 -34.41 10.85 -5.72
CA LEU A 192 -33.64 9.63 -5.92
C LEU A 192 -33.93 8.57 -4.83
N ARG A 193 -33.74 7.31 -5.18
CA ARG A 193 -33.88 6.16 -4.27
C ARG A 193 -32.80 5.13 -4.51
N ALA A 194 -32.49 4.33 -3.50
CA ALA A 194 -31.62 3.16 -3.67
C ALA A 194 -32.18 2.23 -4.76
N GLY A 195 -31.31 1.76 -5.65
CA GLY A 195 -31.65 0.98 -6.84
C GLY A 195 -31.85 1.81 -8.11
N ASP A 196 -31.96 3.14 -8.04
CA ASP A 196 -32.07 3.97 -9.23
C ASP A 196 -30.81 3.88 -10.10
N GLN A 197 -31.01 3.72 -11.42
CA GLN A 197 -29.95 3.80 -12.41
C GLN A 197 -29.69 5.26 -12.74
N ILE A 198 -28.42 5.68 -12.69
CA ILE A 198 -28.04 7.09 -12.80
C ILE A 198 -26.83 7.29 -13.71
N CYS A 199 -26.67 8.53 -14.19
CA CYS A 199 -25.38 9.12 -14.57
C CYS A 199 -25.04 10.25 -13.60
N ALA A 200 -23.75 10.46 -13.32
CA ALA A 200 -23.30 11.47 -12.38
C ALA A 200 -21.94 12.06 -12.71
N LEU A 201 -21.72 13.30 -12.24
CA LEU A 201 -20.40 13.84 -12.00
C LEU A 201 -20.08 13.68 -10.50
N ALA A 202 -19.21 12.72 -10.19
CA ALA A 202 -18.80 12.34 -8.84
C ALA A 202 -17.63 13.19 -8.31
N GLU A 203 -17.34 13.04 -7.02
CA GLU A 203 -16.24 13.72 -6.33
C GLU A 203 -14.85 13.34 -6.88
N GLY A 204 -14.74 12.22 -7.61
CA GLY A 204 -13.59 11.90 -8.45
C GLY A 204 -12.66 10.83 -7.88
N ARG A 205 -13.08 9.56 -7.99
CA ARG A 205 -12.19 8.40 -7.88
C ARG A 205 -12.58 7.37 -8.95
N PHE A 206 -11.65 6.50 -9.31
CA PHE A 206 -12.00 5.24 -9.99
C PHE A 206 -12.14 4.15 -8.92
N ALA A 207 -13.27 4.09 -8.23
CA ALA A 207 -13.46 3.13 -7.13
C ALA A 207 -14.65 2.19 -7.33
N SER A 208 -14.78 1.20 -6.44
CA SER A 208 -15.95 0.31 -6.39
C SER A 208 -17.17 0.97 -5.75
N ILE A 209 -16.97 2.08 -5.02
CA ILE A 209 -17.99 2.90 -4.39
C ILE A 209 -17.59 4.35 -4.60
N GLU A 210 -18.50 5.16 -5.14
CA GLU A 210 -18.31 6.60 -5.35
C GLU A 210 -19.37 7.41 -4.61
N HIS A 211 -19.03 8.67 -4.31
CA HIS A 211 -19.98 9.66 -3.84
C HIS A 211 -20.14 10.79 -4.85
N ALA A 212 -21.37 11.25 -5.02
CA ALA A 212 -21.68 12.45 -5.80
C ALA A 212 -22.71 13.29 -5.07
N ARG A 213 -22.69 14.61 -5.27
CA ARG A 213 -23.77 15.48 -4.80
C ARG A 213 -25.04 15.09 -5.54
N TRP A 214 -26.19 15.04 -4.85
CA TRP A 214 -27.45 14.69 -5.52
C TRP A 214 -27.78 15.65 -6.67
N THR A 215 -27.31 16.90 -6.59
CA THR A 215 -27.45 17.91 -7.64
C THR A 215 -26.61 17.62 -8.88
N SER A 216 -25.60 16.75 -8.80
CA SER A 216 -24.74 16.36 -9.93
C SER A 216 -25.12 14.99 -10.49
N VAL A 217 -26.33 14.50 -10.18
CA VAL A 217 -26.83 13.17 -10.51
C VAL A 217 -28.14 13.30 -11.26
N ALA A 218 -28.32 12.49 -12.31
CA ALA A 218 -29.60 12.35 -13.01
C ALA A 218 -29.94 10.88 -13.20
N LYS A 219 -31.22 10.54 -12.95
CA LYS A 219 -31.78 9.23 -13.24
C LYS A 219 -31.85 9.01 -14.75
N ILE A 220 -31.44 7.83 -15.21
CA ILE A 220 -31.50 7.44 -16.61
C ILE A 220 -32.68 6.47 -16.83
N ARG A 221 -33.23 6.45 -18.06
CA ARG A 221 -34.28 5.49 -18.44
C ARG A 221 -33.82 4.04 -18.36
N ASP A 222 -34.77 3.15 -18.10
CA ASP A 222 -34.54 1.71 -18.15
C ASP A 222 -34.03 1.27 -19.54
N GLY A 223 -33.00 0.44 -19.52
CA GLY A 223 -32.39 -0.13 -20.72
C GLY A 223 -31.34 0.73 -21.42
N MET A 224 -31.04 1.95 -20.93
CA MET A 224 -29.84 2.66 -21.36
C MET A 224 -28.60 1.92 -20.87
N SER A 225 -27.61 1.70 -21.74
CA SER A 225 -26.40 0.99 -21.31
C SER A 225 -25.50 1.87 -20.44
N TRP A 226 -24.81 1.28 -19.45
CA TRP A 226 -23.87 2.00 -18.57
C TRP A 226 -22.83 2.81 -19.35
N LYS A 227 -22.29 2.24 -20.43
CA LYS A 227 -21.32 2.93 -21.29
C LYS A 227 -21.90 4.16 -21.98
N GLU A 228 -23.20 4.20 -22.30
CA GLU A 228 -23.86 5.36 -22.90
C GLU A 228 -24.16 6.40 -21.81
N ALA A 229 -24.69 5.96 -20.68
CA ALA A 229 -25.00 6.81 -19.53
C ALA A 229 -23.75 7.53 -18.99
N ALA A 230 -22.60 6.85 -18.94
CA ALA A 230 -21.32 7.43 -18.52
C ALA A 230 -20.79 8.52 -19.47
N THR A 231 -21.45 8.75 -20.62
CA THR A 231 -21.11 9.87 -21.50
C THR A 231 -21.92 11.13 -21.26
N LEU A 232 -23.01 11.04 -20.49
CA LEU A 232 -23.94 12.13 -20.29
C LEU A 232 -23.43 13.26 -19.37
N PRO A 233 -22.60 13.03 -18.34
CA PRO A 233 -22.16 14.10 -17.45
C PRO A 233 -21.44 15.26 -18.17
N VAL A 234 -20.80 15.02 -19.32
CA VAL A 234 -20.16 16.06 -20.14
C VAL A 234 -21.14 17.15 -20.60
N TYR A 235 -22.44 16.84 -20.66
CA TYR A 235 -23.47 17.82 -20.99
C TYR A 235 -23.63 18.90 -19.92
N ILE A 236 -23.21 18.67 -18.67
CA ILE A 236 -23.19 19.74 -17.65
C ILE A 236 -22.37 20.92 -18.17
N THR A 237 -21.12 20.64 -18.56
CA THR A 237 -20.21 21.67 -19.06
C THR A 237 -20.71 22.29 -20.36
N ALA A 238 -21.20 21.47 -21.30
CA ALA A 238 -21.70 21.96 -22.59
C ALA A 238 -22.94 22.85 -22.43
N HIS A 239 -23.91 22.43 -21.62
CA HIS A 239 -25.12 23.19 -21.34
C HIS A 239 -24.80 24.49 -20.61
N TYR A 240 -23.98 24.44 -19.55
CA TYR A 240 -23.60 25.64 -18.80
C TYR A 240 -22.83 26.64 -19.67
N ALA A 241 -21.87 26.17 -20.47
CA ALA A 241 -21.13 27.00 -21.41
C ALA A 241 -22.05 27.69 -22.43
N MET A 242 -22.98 26.95 -23.02
CA MET A 242 -23.78 27.43 -24.14
C MET A 242 -24.99 28.25 -23.72
N PHE A 243 -25.73 27.82 -22.70
CA PHE A 243 -27.00 28.43 -22.31
C PHE A 243 -26.85 29.43 -21.18
N GLU A 244 -26.01 29.16 -20.17
CA GLU A 244 -25.85 30.06 -19.03
C GLU A 244 -24.82 31.17 -19.33
N GLN A 245 -23.65 30.81 -19.85
CA GLN A 245 -22.56 31.77 -20.09
C GLN A 245 -22.70 32.46 -21.44
N ALA A 246 -22.70 31.69 -22.54
CA ALA A 246 -22.83 32.25 -23.88
C ALA A 246 -24.25 32.75 -24.18
N ARG A 247 -25.28 32.21 -23.51
CA ARG A 247 -26.70 32.51 -23.81
C ARG A 247 -26.97 32.44 -25.31
N LEU A 248 -26.51 31.36 -25.93
CA LEU A 248 -26.62 31.14 -27.37
C LEU A 248 -28.11 31.24 -27.76
N LYS A 249 -28.38 31.91 -28.87
CA LYS A 249 -29.73 32.07 -29.42
C LYS A 249 -29.86 31.30 -30.73
N ARG A 250 -31.12 30.97 -31.07
CA ARG A 250 -31.46 30.36 -32.35
C ARG A 250 -30.95 31.23 -33.51
N GLY A 251 -30.31 30.61 -34.49
CA GLY A 251 -29.74 31.27 -35.66
C GLY A 251 -28.38 31.94 -35.45
N GLU A 252 -27.83 31.95 -34.22
CA GLU A 252 -26.46 32.43 -34.01
C GLU A 252 -25.42 31.42 -34.51
N THR A 253 -24.28 31.95 -34.94
CA THR A 253 -23.16 31.19 -35.48
C THR A 253 -22.14 30.87 -34.39
N ILE A 254 -21.78 29.58 -34.25
CA ILE A 254 -20.84 29.08 -33.24
C ILE A 254 -19.69 28.29 -33.87
N LEU A 255 -18.47 28.49 -33.36
CA LEU A 255 -17.31 27.66 -33.65
C LEU A 255 -17.03 26.69 -32.50
N ILE A 256 -16.98 25.39 -32.80
CA ILE A 256 -16.67 24.34 -31.82
C ILE A 256 -15.35 23.68 -32.22
N HIS A 257 -14.32 23.92 -31.41
CA HIS A 257 -13.04 23.25 -31.59
C HIS A 257 -13.06 21.79 -31.13
N SER A 258 -12.26 20.95 -31.78
CA SER A 258 -12.13 19.53 -31.45
C SER A 258 -13.48 18.80 -31.37
N ALA A 259 -14.36 19.07 -32.34
CA ALA A 259 -15.78 18.66 -32.31
C ALA A 259 -16.00 17.14 -32.22
N THR A 260 -14.98 16.33 -32.52
CA THR A 260 -15.05 14.87 -32.35
C THR A 260 -14.76 14.39 -30.94
N GLY A 261 -14.32 15.24 -30.01
CA GLY A 261 -14.18 14.91 -28.58
C GLY A 261 -15.54 14.85 -27.86
N SER A 262 -15.57 14.42 -26.61
CA SER A 262 -16.83 14.27 -25.86
C SER A 262 -17.59 15.59 -25.70
N PHE A 263 -16.92 16.64 -25.22
CA PHE A 263 -17.48 17.98 -25.11
C PHE A 263 -17.90 18.52 -26.48
N GLY A 264 -17.03 18.41 -27.49
CA GLY A 264 -17.31 18.91 -28.84
C GLY A 264 -18.56 18.29 -29.47
N GLN A 265 -18.77 16.98 -29.28
CA GLN A 265 -19.98 16.30 -29.75
C GLN A 265 -21.24 16.76 -28.99
N ALA A 266 -21.15 16.91 -27.66
CA ALA A 266 -22.27 17.39 -26.84
C ALA A 266 -22.67 18.81 -27.27
N SER A 267 -21.71 19.72 -27.36
CA SER A 267 -21.93 21.11 -27.79
C SER A 267 -22.48 21.20 -29.21
N LEU A 268 -22.00 20.35 -30.14
CA LEU A 268 -22.52 20.29 -31.50
C LEU A 268 -24.01 19.89 -31.52
N MET A 269 -24.38 18.85 -30.77
CA MET A 269 -25.77 18.39 -30.70
C MET A 269 -26.68 19.44 -30.05
N LEU A 270 -26.23 20.10 -28.98
CA LEU A 270 -26.99 21.19 -28.35
C LEU A 270 -27.14 22.41 -29.28
N ALA A 271 -26.09 22.77 -30.03
CA ALA A 271 -26.15 23.88 -30.98
C ALA A 271 -27.13 23.59 -32.13
N GLN A 272 -27.08 22.37 -32.67
CA GLN A 272 -28.01 21.93 -33.71
C GLN A 272 -29.45 21.87 -33.20
N HIS A 273 -29.67 21.37 -31.97
CA HIS A 273 -30.97 21.35 -31.33
C HIS A 273 -31.59 22.75 -31.21
N LEU A 274 -30.77 23.75 -30.87
CA LEU A 274 -31.20 25.15 -30.78
C LEU A 274 -31.44 25.81 -32.16
N GLY A 275 -30.96 25.18 -33.25
CA GLY A 275 -30.97 25.76 -34.59
C GLY A 275 -29.88 26.81 -34.81
N GLY A 276 -28.71 26.64 -34.19
CA GLY A 276 -27.52 27.44 -34.44
C GLY A 276 -26.80 27.04 -35.73
N ASP A 277 -26.05 27.96 -36.30
CA ASP A 277 -25.20 27.73 -37.47
C ASP A 277 -23.79 27.32 -37.01
N VAL A 278 -23.42 26.05 -37.24
CA VAL A 278 -22.27 25.45 -36.54
C VAL A 278 -21.08 25.26 -37.46
N PHE A 279 -19.95 25.87 -37.08
CA PHE A 279 -18.62 25.58 -37.61
C PHE A 279 -17.87 24.68 -36.63
N VAL A 280 -17.11 23.72 -37.14
CA VAL A 280 -16.37 22.76 -36.31
C VAL A 280 -14.94 22.59 -36.78
N THR A 281 -14.03 22.27 -35.87
CA THR A 281 -12.66 21.84 -36.24
C THR A 281 -12.38 20.39 -35.87
N CYS A 282 -11.59 19.71 -36.70
CA CYS A 282 -11.09 18.36 -36.41
C CYS A 282 -9.70 18.10 -37.00
N SER A 283 -9.04 17.03 -36.56
CA SER A 283 -7.61 16.80 -36.84
C SER A 283 -7.31 15.68 -37.85
N SER A 284 -8.31 14.97 -38.38
CA SER A 284 -8.07 13.84 -39.29
C SER A 284 -9.25 13.54 -40.23
N PRO A 285 -9.01 12.90 -41.38
CA PRO A 285 -10.08 12.49 -42.30
C PRO A 285 -11.12 11.56 -41.67
N ALA A 286 -10.70 10.68 -40.76
CA ALA A 286 -11.63 9.81 -40.04
C ALA A 286 -12.57 10.58 -39.10
N LYS A 287 -12.02 11.59 -38.40
CA LYS A 287 -12.79 12.51 -37.56
C LYS A 287 -13.74 13.37 -38.39
N ARG A 288 -13.31 13.82 -39.56
CA ARG A 288 -14.15 14.55 -40.52
C ARG A 288 -15.36 13.72 -40.99
N ARG A 289 -15.13 12.47 -41.41
CA ARG A 289 -16.24 11.55 -41.80
C ARG A 289 -17.27 11.35 -40.70
N LEU A 290 -16.83 11.25 -39.43
CA LEU A 290 -17.76 11.16 -38.30
C LEU A 290 -18.69 12.40 -38.24
N LEU A 291 -18.16 13.60 -38.43
CA LEU A 291 -18.94 14.85 -38.40
C LEU A 291 -19.92 14.95 -39.58
N GLU A 292 -19.50 14.56 -40.78
CA GLU A 292 -20.35 14.56 -41.99
C GLU A 292 -21.45 13.49 -41.91
N GLU A 293 -21.08 12.24 -41.62
CA GLU A 293 -22.00 11.10 -41.71
C GLU A 293 -22.95 11.02 -40.51
N ARG A 294 -22.42 11.20 -39.28
CA ARG A 294 -23.19 11.00 -38.05
C ARG A 294 -23.90 12.28 -37.61
N TYR A 295 -23.21 13.41 -37.66
CA TYR A 295 -23.73 14.70 -37.17
C TYR A 295 -24.27 15.61 -38.28
N ARG A 296 -24.16 15.19 -39.55
CA ARG A 296 -24.69 15.93 -40.71
C ARG A 296 -24.19 17.37 -40.78
N VAL A 297 -22.94 17.60 -40.34
CA VAL A 297 -22.30 18.91 -40.49
C VAL A 297 -21.92 19.10 -41.97
N PRO A 298 -22.27 20.25 -42.59
CA PRO A 298 -21.85 20.56 -43.95
C PRO A 298 -20.33 20.47 -44.13
N ALA A 299 -19.87 19.99 -45.29
CA ALA A 299 -18.46 19.75 -45.54
C ALA A 299 -17.61 21.04 -45.45
N ASP A 300 -18.14 22.15 -45.94
CA ASP A 300 -17.52 23.48 -45.85
C ASP A 300 -17.45 24.02 -44.41
N HIS A 301 -18.29 23.52 -43.50
CA HIS A 301 -18.29 23.89 -42.08
C HIS A 301 -17.32 23.07 -41.22
N ILE A 302 -16.65 22.07 -41.81
CA ILE A 302 -15.66 21.23 -41.12
C ILE A 302 -14.25 21.66 -41.51
N LEU A 303 -13.52 22.21 -40.55
CA LEU A 303 -12.22 22.85 -40.73
C LEU A 303 -11.11 22.08 -40.01
N TYR A 304 -9.86 22.38 -40.34
CA TYR A 304 -8.70 21.70 -39.76
C TYR A 304 -8.29 22.33 -38.41
N SER A 305 -7.91 21.49 -37.44
CA SER A 305 -7.69 21.93 -36.05
C SER A 305 -6.23 22.02 -35.61
N ARG A 306 -5.26 21.77 -36.49
CA ARG A 306 -3.81 21.76 -36.13
C ARG A 306 -3.03 22.94 -36.69
N ASP A 307 -3.72 23.89 -37.31
CA ASP A 307 -3.18 25.18 -37.74
C ASP A 307 -4.27 26.25 -37.62
N THR A 308 -3.97 27.47 -38.06
CA THR A 308 -4.86 28.63 -37.99
C THR A 308 -5.70 28.82 -39.26
N SER A 309 -5.64 27.91 -40.24
CA SER A 309 -6.33 28.06 -41.54
C SER A 309 -7.85 28.15 -41.42
N PHE A 310 -8.42 27.62 -40.34
CA PHE A 310 -9.84 27.71 -40.05
C PHE A 310 -10.33 29.17 -39.92
N ALA A 311 -9.49 30.09 -39.45
CA ALA A 311 -9.89 31.47 -39.20
C ALA A 311 -10.24 32.18 -40.51
N ASP A 312 -9.34 32.13 -41.50
CA ASP A 312 -9.56 32.75 -42.82
C ASP A 312 -10.77 32.14 -43.53
N ARG A 313 -10.91 30.81 -43.44
CA ARG A 313 -12.04 30.11 -44.06
C ARG A 313 -13.38 30.48 -43.43
N ILE A 314 -13.44 30.67 -42.11
CA ILE A 314 -14.66 31.16 -41.44
C ILE A 314 -14.97 32.58 -41.90
N MET A 315 -13.97 33.46 -41.99
CA MET A 315 -14.19 34.83 -42.46
C MET A 315 -14.75 34.85 -43.89
N GLU A 316 -14.25 33.99 -44.77
CA GLU A 316 -14.78 33.83 -46.13
C GLU A 316 -16.25 33.36 -46.12
N LEU A 317 -16.56 32.28 -45.39
CA LEU A 317 -17.90 31.69 -45.33
C LEU A 317 -18.94 32.58 -44.64
N THR A 318 -18.49 33.48 -43.77
CA THR A 318 -19.35 34.42 -43.02
C THR A 318 -19.37 35.83 -43.63
N GLY A 319 -18.79 36.04 -44.81
CA GLY A 319 -18.78 37.35 -45.48
C GLY A 319 -18.02 38.43 -44.68
N GLY A 320 -16.98 38.04 -43.95
CA GLY A 320 -16.15 38.92 -43.12
C GLY A 320 -16.70 39.21 -41.73
N ARG A 321 -17.86 38.65 -41.37
CA ARG A 321 -18.45 38.82 -40.02
C ARG A 321 -17.69 38.04 -38.94
N GLY A 322 -17.19 36.86 -39.30
CA GLY A 322 -16.71 35.85 -38.36
C GLY A 322 -17.87 35.12 -37.66
N VAL A 323 -17.51 34.27 -36.70
CA VAL A 323 -18.46 33.62 -35.80
C VAL A 323 -18.81 34.53 -34.62
N ASP A 324 -19.97 34.35 -34.00
CA ASP A 324 -20.44 35.19 -32.89
C ASP A 324 -19.62 35.00 -31.58
N CYS A 325 -18.47 34.31 -31.63
CA CYS A 325 -17.47 34.31 -30.56
C CYS A 325 -16.32 35.31 -30.77
N VAL A 326 -16.05 35.73 -32.01
CA VAL A 326 -14.99 36.72 -32.35
C VAL A 326 -15.51 37.96 -33.07
N ALA A 327 -16.78 37.97 -33.48
CA ALA A 327 -17.46 39.14 -34.03
C ALA A 327 -17.67 40.24 -32.97
N ARG A 328 -18.23 41.38 -33.38
CA ARG A 328 -18.71 42.40 -32.43
C ARG A 328 -19.76 41.79 -31.49
N PHE A 329 -19.66 42.09 -30.20
CA PHE A 329 -20.47 41.49 -29.13
C PHE A 329 -20.26 39.97 -28.96
N GLY A 330 -19.15 39.44 -29.46
CA GLY A 330 -18.90 38.01 -29.45
C GLY A 330 -18.61 37.43 -28.06
N ARG A 331 -18.87 36.14 -27.87
CA ARG A 331 -18.66 35.42 -26.60
C ARG A 331 -17.66 34.28 -26.79
N PHE A 332 -16.50 34.38 -26.15
CA PHE A 332 -15.50 33.32 -26.14
C PHE A 332 -15.60 32.50 -24.85
N ILE A 333 -15.76 31.18 -24.98
CA ILE A 333 -15.76 30.25 -23.85
C ILE A 333 -14.44 29.49 -23.83
N GLU A 334 -13.64 29.72 -22.79
CA GLU A 334 -12.39 29.00 -22.53
C GLU A 334 -12.63 27.85 -21.55
N LEU A 335 -12.11 26.67 -21.89
CA LEU A 335 -12.15 25.46 -21.04
C LEU A 335 -10.73 24.96 -20.69
N GLY A 336 -9.71 25.47 -21.39
CA GLY A 336 -8.32 25.09 -21.21
C GLY A 336 -7.80 25.51 -19.85
N LYS A 337 -7.47 24.52 -19.02
CA LYS A 337 -6.85 24.76 -17.71
C LYS A 337 -5.36 25.07 -17.78
N VAL A 338 -4.67 24.62 -18.85
CA VAL A 338 -3.21 24.72 -18.97
C VAL A 338 -2.78 26.18 -19.15
N GLU A 339 -3.42 26.90 -20.07
CA GLU A 339 -3.14 28.30 -20.37
C GLU A 339 -3.51 29.21 -19.18
N ILE A 340 -4.63 28.91 -18.51
CA ILE A 340 -5.07 29.61 -17.30
C ILE A 340 -4.05 29.40 -16.17
N ALA A 341 -3.64 28.16 -15.89
CA ALA A 341 -2.64 27.86 -14.88
C ALA A 341 -1.27 28.48 -15.20
N ALA A 342 -0.93 28.60 -16.49
CA ALA A 342 0.29 29.25 -16.96
C ALA A 342 0.21 30.79 -16.97
N SER A 343 -0.90 31.40 -16.55
CA SER A 343 -1.12 32.86 -16.57
C SER A 343 -0.81 33.50 -17.93
N TRP A 344 -1.29 32.89 -19.02
CA TRP A 344 -1.09 33.47 -20.35
C TRP A 344 -1.77 34.84 -20.49
N HIS A 345 -1.15 35.72 -21.29
CA HIS A 345 -1.62 37.08 -21.49
C HIS A 345 -2.58 37.16 -22.67
N LEU A 346 -3.71 37.84 -22.50
CA LEU A 346 -4.67 38.13 -23.56
C LEU A 346 -4.61 39.60 -23.97
N ASP A 347 -4.60 39.87 -25.27
CA ASP A 347 -4.60 41.23 -25.81
C ASP A 347 -5.95 41.93 -25.56
N MET A 348 -5.91 43.02 -24.79
CA MET A 348 -7.08 43.81 -24.44
C MET A 348 -7.73 44.52 -25.63
N ALA A 349 -7.01 44.70 -26.75
CA ALA A 349 -7.58 45.26 -27.97
C ALA A 349 -8.77 44.45 -28.49
N THR A 350 -8.84 43.16 -28.16
CA THR A 350 -9.98 42.27 -28.46
C THR A 350 -11.30 42.77 -27.87
N PHE A 351 -11.29 43.46 -26.73
CA PHE A 351 -12.51 43.94 -26.08
C PHE A 351 -13.05 45.24 -26.71
N SER A 352 -12.31 45.89 -27.62
CA SER A 352 -12.79 47.07 -28.37
C SER A 352 -14.01 46.79 -29.25
N ARG A 353 -14.22 45.51 -29.62
CA ARG A 353 -15.41 45.02 -30.32
C ARG A 353 -16.54 44.55 -29.37
N CYS A 354 -16.48 44.93 -28.10
CA CYS A 354 -17.42 44.53 -27.04
C CYS A 354 -17.53 43.00 -26.87
N ALA A 355 -16.46 42.27 -27.18
CA ALA A 355 -16.41 40.84 -26.93
C ALA A 355 -16.41 40.54 -25.42
N SER A 356 -16.84 39.34 -25.04
CA SER A 356 -16.80 38.82 -23.67
C SER A 356 -16.02 37.52 -23.65
N LEU A 357 -15.23 37.31 -22.58
CA LEU A 357 -14.52 36.07 -22.31
C LEU A 357 -15.08 35.44 -21.05
N PHE A 358 -15.39 34.14 -21.12
CA PHE A 358 -15.82 33.35 -19.97
C PHE A 358 -14.91 32.13 -19.84
N ALA A 359 -14.39 31.89 -18.64
CA ALA A 359 -13.77 30.62 -18.29
C ALA A 359 -14.85 29.70 -17.69
N VAL A 360 -14.91 28.45 -18.13
CA VAL A 360 -15.89 27.47 -17.64
C VAL A 360 -15.18 26.20 -17.18
N ASP A 361 -15.52 25.77 -15.97
CA ASP A 361 -15.04 24.52 -15.37
C ASP A 361 -16.21 23.74 -14.79
N GLY A 362 -16.52 22.59 -15.39
CA GLY A 362 -17.66 21.75 -14.97
C GLY A 362 -17.55 21.26 -13.53
N LEU A 363 -16.35 21.00 -13.02
CA LEU A 363 -16.16 20.57 -11.63
C LEU A 363 -16.50 21.71 -10.65
N GLN A 364 -16.07 22.94 -10.98
CA GLN A 364 -16.41 24.11 -10.17
C GLN A 364 -17.90 24.45 -10.24
N VAL A 365 -18.55 24.30 -11.39
CA VAL A 365 -20.01 24.44 -11.49
C VAL A 365 -20.71 23.47 -10.54
N CYS A 366 -20.27 22.21 -10.47
CA CYS A 366 -20.86 21.24 -9.54
C CYS A 366 -20.65 21.59 -8.07
N ALA A 367 -19.49 22.13 -7.73
CA ALA A 367 -19.13 22.46 -6.36
C ALA A 367 -19.79 23.76 -5.85
N TYR A 368 -19.89 24.78 -6.72
CA TYR A 368 -20.23 26.15 -6.32
C TYR A 368 -21.54 26.69 -6.91
N ASP A 369 -22.08 26.04 -7.95
CA ASP A 369 -23.43 26.31 -8.47
C ASP A 369 -24.21 24.99 -8.67
N PRO A 370 -24.54 24.30 -7.57
CA PRO A 370 -25.10 22.96 -7.64
C PRO A 370 -26.45 22.93 -8.35
N MET A 371 -27.25 24.01 -8.29
CA MET A 371 -28.55 24.04 -8.95
C MET A 371 -28.45 24.26 -10.46
N ALA A 372 -27.48 25.06 -10.94
CA ALA A 372 -27.19 25.12 -12.37
C ALA A 372 -26.68 23.77 -12.89
N CYS A 373 -25.82 23.09 -12.12
CA CYS A 373 -25.39 21.73 -12.42
C CYS A 373 -26.58 20.76 -12.54
N HIS A 374 -27.48 20.77 -11.55
CA HIS A 374 -28.66 19.91 -11.53
C HIS A 374 -29.58 20.16 -12.73
N SER A 375 -29.82 21.42 -13.05
CA SER A 375 -30.63 21.81 -14.20
C SER A 375 -30.00 21.35 -15.51
N ALA A 376 -28.67 21.49 -15.64
CA ALA A 376 -27.93 21.08 -16.82
C ALA A 376 -27.95 19.56 -17.05
N ILE A 377 -27.64 18.75 -16.03
CA ILE A 377 -27.59 17.28 -16.18
C ILE A 377 -28.98 16.68 -16.40
N THR A 378 -29.99 17.14 -15.66
CA THR A 378 -31.37 16.64 -15.81
C THR A 378 -31.99 17.08 -17.13
N GLY A 379 -31.74 18.32 -17.57
CA GLY A 379 -32.14 18.80 -18.89
C GLY A 379 -31.50 18.00 -20.01
N ALA A 380 -30.21 17.69 -19.90
CA ALA A 380 -29.51 16.85 -20.88
C ALA A 380 -30.11 15.44 -20.98
N VAL A 381 -30.39 14.79 -19.84
CA VAL A 381 -31.02 13.47 -19.85
C VAL A 381 -32.39 13.52 -20.53
N ARG A 382 -33.23 14.52 -20.20
CA ARG A 382 -34.55 14.70 -20.87
C ARG A 382 -34.42 14.83 -22.38
N LEU A 383 -33.46 15.64 -22.86
CA LEU A 383 -33.23 15.78 -24.31
C LEU A 383 -32.80 14.46 -24.97
N VAL A 384 -31.99 13.66 -24.27
CA VAL A 384 -31.49 12.36 -24.72
C VAL A 384 -32.58 11.27 -24.72
N GLU A 385 -33.64 11.43 -23.93
CA GLU A 385 -34.78 10.52 -23.90
C GLU A 385 -35.70 10.67 -25.12
N GLU A 386 -35.66 11.82 -25.80
CA GLU A 386 -36.44 12.11 -27.00
C GLU A 386 -35.55 12.38 -28.24
N PRO A 387 -34.62 11.49 -28.61
CA PRO A 387 -33.61 11.79 -29.62
C PRO A 387 -34.20 12.01 -31.03
N ALA A 388 -35.40 11.48 -31.29
CA ALA A 388 -36.08 11.62 -32.58
C ALA A 388 -36.55 13.06 -32.85
N THR A 389 -36.88 13.82 -31.80
CA THR A 389 -37.32 15.21 -31.89
C THR A 389 -36.18 16.18 -31.61
N THR A 390 -35.31 15.86 -30.65
CA THR A 390 -34.26 16.78 -30.20
C THR A 390 -32.97 16.68 -31.01
N GLY A 391 -32.68 15.51 -31.59
CA GLY A 391 -31.39 15.20 -32.20
C GLY A 391 -30.24 14.97 -31.19
N VAL A 392 -30.51 15.15 -29.88
CA VAL A 392 -29.54 14.97 -28.80
C VAL A 392 -29.54 13.49 -28.37
N ARG A 393 -28.35 12.92 -28.16
CA ARG A 393 -28.16 11.48 -27.88
C ARG A 393 -26.88 11.28 -27.06
N PRO A 394 -26.65 10.10 -26.46
CA PRO A 394 -25.38 9.84 -25.78
C PRO A 394 -24.20 10.08 -26.74
N VAL A 395 -23.13 10.67 -26.20
CA VAL A 395 -21.93 10.97 -26.98
C VAL A 395 -21.38 9.67 -27.55
N PHE A 396 -20.98 9.69 -28.81
CA PHE A 396 -20.46 8.51 -29.47
C PHE A 396 -19.15 8.08 -28.80
N SER A 397 -19.05 6.82 -28.40
CA SER A 397 -17.81 6.22 -27.93
C SER A 397 -17.60 4.88 -28.61
N ARG A 398 -16.43 4.71 -29.23
CA ARG A 398 -15.98 3.41 -29.77
C ARG A 398 -15.01 2.71 -28.82
N THR A 399 -14.51 3.43 -27.82
CA THR A 399 -13.36 3.04 -27.03
C THR A 399 -13.81 2.65 -25.63
N ILE A 400 -13.79 1.34 -25.37
CA ILE A 400 -14.20 0.76 -24.09
C ILE A 400 -13.10 -0.17 -23.61
N PHE A 401 -12.60 0.07 -22.41
CA PHE A 401 -11.58 -0.76 -21.76
C PHE A 401 -12.14 -1.41 -20.49
N PRO A 402 -11.70 -2.63 -20.14
CA PRO A 402 -11.89 -3.15 -18.79
C PRO A 402 -11.07 -2.33 -17.78
N MET A 403 -11.40 -2.45 -16.49
CA MET A 403 -10.67 -1.72 -15.45
C MET A 403 -9.20 -2.17 -15.36
N SER A 404 -8.92 -3.43 -15.70
CA SER A 404 -7.56 -3.99 -15.75
C SER A 404 -6.65 -3.34 -16.81
N ASP A 405 -7.21 -2.62 -17.80
CA ASP A 405 -6.47 -1.99 -18.89
C ASP A 405 -6.53 -0.45 -18.83
N MET A 406 -6.66 0.09 -17.61
CA MET A 406 -6.73 1.52 -17.34
C MET A 406 -5.55 2.31 -17.92
N GLU A 407 -4.33 1.76 -17.86
CA GLU A 407 -3.15 2.45 -18.41
C GLU A 407 -3.25 2.66 -19.93
N SER A 408 -3.76 1.67 -20.66
CA SER A 408 -3.99 1.80 -22.11
C SER A 408 -5.08 2.83 -22.40
N ALA A 409 -6.13 2.86 -21.58
CA ALA A 409 -7.20 3.85 -21.70
C ALA A 409 -6.67 5.28 -21.51
N MET A 410 -5.85 5.51 -20.48
CA MET A 410 -5.22 6.80 -20.23
C MET A 410 -4.25 7.20 -21.34
N ARG A 411 -3.44 6.28 -21.87
CA ARG A 411 -2.55 6.54 -23.02
C ARG A 411 -3.32 6.91 -24.28
N GLN A 412 -4.45 6.26 -24.54
CA GLN A 412 -5.27 6.60 -25.70
C GLN A 412 -5.93 7.97 -25.56
N MET A 413 -6.34 8.35 -24.34
CA MET A 413 -6.80 9.70 -24.04
C MET A 413 -5.66 10.71 -24.29
N GLN A 414 -4.46 10.46 -23.75
CA GLN A 414 -3.27 11.31 -23.91
C GLN A 414 -2.90 11.54 -25.38
N GLY A 415 -2.98 10.50 -26.21
CA GLY A 415 -2.65 10.60 -27.64
C GLY A 415 -3.65 11.40 -28.48
N ALA A 416 -4.82 11.78 -27.94
CA ALA A 416 -5.90 12.47 -28.64
C ALA A 416 -6.36 11.80 -29.96
N THR A 417 -6.14 10.48 -30.08
CA THR A 417 -6.52 9.67 -31.25
C THR A 417 -7.95 9.11 -31.14
N HIS A 418 -8.56 9.20 -29.96
CA HIS A 418 -9.92 8.75 -29.71
C HIS A 418 -10.97 9.66 -30.39
N MET A 419 -12.18 9.12 -30.53
CA MET A 419 -13.37 9.86 -30.96
C MET A 419 -14.45 9.70 -29.90
N GLY A 420 -14.87 10.83 -29.35
CA GLY A 420 -15.83 10.98 -28.27
C GLY A 420 -15.26 10.59 -26.92
N ARG A 421 -15.95 9.73 -26.17
CA ARG A 421 -15.56 9.38 -24.80
C ARG A 421 -14.68 8.12 -24.78
N VAL A 422 -13.68 8.06 -23.91
CA VAL A 422 -13.02 6.80 -23.54
C VAL A 422 -13.72 6.27 -22.29
N ILE A 423 -14.21 5.03 -22.34
CA ILE A 423 -14.98 4.42 -21.24
C ILE A 423 -14.16 3.33 -20.55
N LEU A 424 -14.13 3.36 -19.22
CA LEU A 424 -13.72 2.22 -18.39
C LEU A 424 -14.97 1.51 -17.88
N SER A 425 -15.05 0.21 -18.09
CA SER A 425 -16.16 -0.62 -17.63
C SER A 425 -15.62 -1.76 -16.77
N PRO A 426 -15.76 -1.67 -15.43
CA PRO A 426 -15.37 -2.75 -14.53
C PRO A 426 -16.08 -4.06 -14.89
N ARG A 427 -15.33 -5.17 -14.89
CA ARG A 427 -15.88 -6.51 -15.11
C ARG A 427 -15.53 -7.41 -13.94
N THR A 428 -16.41 -8.36 -13.66
CA THR A 428 -16.12 -9.43 -12.69
C THR A 428 -14.87 -10.19 -13.16
N GLY A 429 -13.86 -10.26 -12.28
CA GLY A 429 -12.59 -10.93 -12.58
C GLY A 429 -11.48 -10.02 -13.13
N ASP A 430 -11.73 -8.73 -13.35
CA ASP A 430 -10.67 -7.77 -13.68
C ASP A 430 -9.60 -7.79 -12.57
N GLN A 431 -8.33 -7.92 -12.96
CA GLN A 431 -7.18 -7.84 -12.05
C GLN A 431 -6.52 -6.48 -12.19
N VAL A 432 -6.31 -5.80 -11.06
CA VAL A 432 -5.67 -4.48 -11.01
C VAL A 432 -4.47 -4.50 -10.08
N LYS A 433 -3.50 -3.61 -10.33
CA LYS A 433 -2.37 -3.39 -9.42
C LYS A 433 -2.89 -2.76 -8.13
N VAL A 434 -2.59 -3.33 -6.97
CA VAL A 434 -3.02 -2.80 -5.67
C VAL A 434 -1.80 -2.54 -4.79
N VAL A 435 -1.74 -1.36 -4.17
CA VAL A 435 -0.87 -1.09 -3.03
C VAL A 435 -1.63 -1.48 -1.78
N ALA A 436 -1.21 -2.56 -1.13
CA ALA A 436 -1.76 -2.95 0.15
C ALA A 436 -1.35 -1.92 1.21
N ARG A 437 -2.32 -1.11 1.69
CA ARG A 437 -2.09 -0.33 2.91
C ARG A 437 -2.18 -1.29 4.11
N PRO A 438 -1.25 -1.21 5.08
CA PRO A 438 -1.42 -1.90 6.35
C PRO A 438 -2.76 -1.48 6.95
N ARG A 439 -3.60 -2.44 7.33
CA ARG A 439 -4.85 -2.12 8.01
C ARG A 439 -4.53 -1.33 9.27
N PRO A 440 -5.27 -0.26 9.59
CA PRO A 440 -5.13 0.41 10.87
C PRO A 440 -5.23 -0.61 12.00
N LEU A 441 -4.28 -0.55 12.94
CA LEU A 441 -4.28 -1.46 14.09
C LEU A 441 -5.54 -1.20 14.93
N ASP A 442 -6.40 -2.21 15.05
CA ASP A 442 -7.59 -2.13 15.89
C ASP A 442 -7.46 -3.07 17.09
N LEU A 443 -7.22 -2.47 18.27
CA LEU A 443 -7.17 -3.19 19.54
C LEU A 443 -8.45 -3.07 20.37
N ARG A 444 -9.49 -2.36 19.88
CA ARG A 444 -10.66 -1.90 20.67
C ARG A 444 -11.66 -2.99 21.02
N ARG A 445 -11.46 -4.21 20.51
CA ARG A 445 -12.39 -5.33 20.71
C ARG A 445 -12.53 -5.68 22.19
N GLU A 446 -13.72 -5.50 22.74
CA GLU A 446 -14.03 -5.81 24.14
C GLU A 446 -13.86 -7.30 24.45
N GLU A 447 -14.17 -8.17 23.48
CA GLU A 447 -14.06 -9.63 23.58
C GLU A 447 -12.63 -10.16 23.31
N SER A 448 -11.60 -9.32 23.51
CA SER A 448 -10.21 -9.66 23.19
C SER A 448 -9.26 -9.25 24.30
N ILE A 449 -8.30 -10.13 24.59
CA ILE A 449 -7.19 -9.87 25.51
C ILE A 449 -5.86 -9.86 24.75
N TYR A 450 -4.98 -8.95 25.14
CA TYR A 450 -3.59 -8.92 24.73
C TYR A 450 -2.68 -9.25 25.91
N LEU A 451 -1.90 -10.33 25.79
CA LEU A 451 -1.04 -10.83 26.85
C LEU A 451 0.41 -10.42 26.62
N ILE A 452 1.09 -9.93 27.65
CA ILE A 452 2.49 -9.50 27.59
C ILE A 452 3.29 -10.25 28.67
N THR A 453 4.24 -11.10 28.26
CA THR A 453 5.17 -11.76 29.21
C THR A 453 6.34 -10.85 29.53
N GLY A 454 6.87 -10.96 30.74
CA GLY A 454 7.79 -9.93 31.25
C GLY A 454 7.11 -8.56 31.34
N GLY A 455 5.78 -8.54 31.50
CA GLY A 455 4.94 -7.35 31.39
C GLY A 455 5.23 -6.28 32.44
N LEU A 456 5.82 -6.68 33.58
CA LEU A 456 6.29 -5.74 34.60
C LEU A 456 7.73 -5.25 34.37
N GLY A 457 8.47 -5.79 33.39
CA GLY A 457 9.76 -5.24 32.99
C GLY A 457 9.61 -3.90 32.27
N GLY A 458 10.68 -3.10 32.20
CA GLY A 458 10.62 -1.74 31.63
C GLY A 458 9.99 -1.67 30.23
N LEU A 459 10.34 -2.62 29.35
CA LEU A 459 9.77 -2.68 28.01
C LEU A 459 8.32 -3.21 28.00
N GLY A 460 8.02 -4.22 28.81
CA GLY A 460 6.64 -4.75 28.93
C GLY A 460 5.65 -3.68 29.38
N ARG A 461 6.02 -2.84 30.36
CA ARG A 461 5.18 -1.73 30.84
C ARG A 461 4.96 -0.68 29.75
N ALA A 462 6.00 -0.35 28.98
CA ALA A 462 5.88 0.62 27.89
C ALA A 462 4.96 0.11 26.78
N ILE A 463 5.07 -1.16 26.39
CA ILE A 463 4.18 -1.79 25.40
C ILE A 463 2.74 -1.81 25.91
N ALA A 464 2.52 -2.12 27.20
CA ALA A 464 1.19 -2.11 27.80
C ALA A 464 0.54 -0.72 27.70
N LEU A 465 1.25 0.34 28.11
CA LEU A 465 0.75 1.71 28.02
C LEU A 465 0.54 2.17 26.57
N TRP A 466 1.39 1.74 25.64
CA TRP A 466 1.16 1.98 24.22
C TRP A 466 -0.11 1.30 23.71
N MET A 467 -0.38 0.05 24.10
CA MET A 467 -1.62 -0.65 23.75
C MET A 467 -2.85 0.03 24.37
N VAL A 468 -2.74 0.56 25.59
CA VAL A 468 -3.80 1.40 26.21
C VAL A 468 -4.04 2.65 25.36
N GLY A 469 -3.00 3.33 24.90
CA GLY A 469 -3.11 4.47 23.98
C GLY A 469 -3.66 4.12 22.59
N LYS A 470 -3.68 2.83 22.24
CA LYS A 470 -4.37 2.26 21.07
C LYS A 470 -5.77 1.72 21.41
N GLU A 471 -6.31 2.14 22.55
CA GLU A 471 -7.66 1.84 23.03
C GLU A 471 -7.93 0.35 23.30
N ALA A 472 -6.89 -0.42 23.60
CA ALA A 472 -7.04 -1.81 24.04
C ALA A 472 -7.90 -1.88 25.31
N LYS A 473 -8.88 -2.80 25.33
CA LYS A 473 -9.84 -2.90 26.44
C LYS A 473 -9.39 -3.82 27.57
N ASN A 474 -8.68 -4.89 27.26
CA ASN A 474 -8.20 -5.86 28.25
C ASN A 474 -6.75 -6.25 27.96
N ILE A 475 -5.87 -6.11 28.96
CA ILE A 475 -4.46 -6.49 28.87
C ILE A 475 -4.11 -7.40 30.06
N VAL A 476 -3.39 -8.49 29.79
CA VAL A 476 -2.83 -9.37 30.83
C VAL A 476 -1.31 -9.20 30.86
N LEU A 477 -0.76 -8.79 32.00
CA LEU A 477 0.69 -8.74 32.23
C LEU A 477 1.13 -9.94 33.04
N VAL A 478 2.11 -10.67 32.52
CA VAL A 478 2.67 -11.86 33.16
C VAL A 478 4.07 -11.57 33.66
N SER A 479 4.32 -11.85 34.93
CA SER A 479 5.64 -11.71 35.57
C SER A 479 5.78 -12.70 36.72
N ARG A 480 7.02 -13.06 37.09
CA ARG A 480 7.28 -13.90 38.28
C ARG A 480 7.13 -13.13 39.59
N ASN A 481 7.44 -11.83 39.56
CA ASN A 481 7.45 -10.94 40.72
C ASN A 481 6.34 -9.90 40.57
N VAL A 482 5.18 -10.14 41.18
CA VAL A 482 3.98 -9.30 41.03
C VAL A 482 3.69 -8.49 42.29
N GLU A 483 3.55 -9.14 43.44
CA GLU A 483 3.03 -8.53 44.69
C GLU A 483 3.90 -7.39 45.24
N ALA A 484 5.23 -7.48 45.07
CA ALA A 484 6.18 -6.49 45.57
C ALA A 484 6.69 -5.51 44.49
N HIS A 485 6.09 -5.50 43.29
CA HIS A 485 6.62 -4.69 42.21
C HIS A 485 6.21 -3.20 42.36
N PRO A 486 7.16 -2.25 42.51
CA PRO A 486 6.86 -0.87 42.89
C PRO A 486 5.98 -0.12 41.87
N GLU A 487 6.11 -0.45 40.58
CA GLU A 487 5.37 0.20 39.49
C GLU A 487 3.99 -0.41 39.21
N ALA A 488 3.60 -1.52 39.86
CA ALA A 488 2.39 -2.26 39.50
C ALA A 488 1.11 -1.43 39.73
N ALA A 489 1.02 -0.74 40.88
CA ALA A 489 -0.12 0.10 41.21
C ALA A 489 -0.26 1.30 40.27
N SER A 490 0.83 2.01 40.00
CA SER A 490 0.83 3.16 39.07
C SER A 490 0.45 2.74 37.66
N LEU A 491 0.91 1.57 37.20
CA LEU A 491 0.57 1.04 35.87
C LEU A 491 -0.92 0.69 35.76
N ALA A 492 -1.49 0.05 36.78
CA ALA A 492 -2.92 -0.27 36.81
C ALA A 492 -3.79 0.99 36.80
N GLN A 493 -3.39 2.03 37.54
CA GLN A 493 -4.06 3.33 37.52
C GLN A 493 -4.06 3.95 36.12
N LYS A 494 -2.89 4.08 35.49
CA LYS A 494 -2.77 4.65 34.14
C LYS A 494 -3.57 3.88 33.09
N ALA A 495 -3.60 2.55 33.20
CA ALA A 495 -4.41 1.71 32.31
C ALA A 495 -5.91 2.00 32.50
N SER A 496 -6.38 2.12 33.75
CA SER A 496 -7.77 2.45 34.07
C SER A 496 -8.16 3.84 33.57
N GLU A 497 -7.29 4.84 33.71
CA GLU A 497 -7.50 6.20 33.18
C GLU A 497 -7.64 6.21 31.65
N GLY A 498 -6.93 5.31 30.95
CA GLY A 498 -7.08 5.08 29.52
C GLY A 498 -8.22 4.13 29.12
N GLY A 499 -9.10 3.74 30.06
CA GLY A 499 -10.25 2.88 29.79
C GLY A 499 -9.91 1.41 29.54
N CYS A 500 -8.76 0.93 30.02
CA CYS A 500 -8.29 -0.45 29.88
C CYS A 500 -8.29 -1.20 31.21
N ARG A 501 -8.79 -2.43 31.20
CA ARG A 501 -8.71 -3.37 32.33
C ARG A 501 -7.37 -4.11 32.29
N LEU A 502 -6.50 -3.79 33.26
CA LEU A 502 -5.20 -4.41 33.39
C LEU A 502 -5.24 -5.54 34.42
N HIS A 503 -4.90 -6.75 33.98
CA HIS A 503 -4.79 -7.93 34.82
C HIS A 503 -3.32 -8.31 34.99
N ILE A 504 -2.79 -8.17 36.20
CA ILE A 504 -1.42 -8.60 36.50
C ILE A 504 -1.50 -10.01 37.09
N ARG A 505 -0.73 -10.95 36.53
CA ARG A 505 -0.74 -12.37 36.91
C ARG A 505 0.68 -12.89 37.15
N LYS A 506 0.81 -13.72 38.19
CA LYS A 506 2.05 -14.41 38.52
C LYS A 506 2.14 -15.68 37.69
N CYS A 507 3.19 -15.81 36.88
CA CYS A 507 3.49 -17.07 36.19
C CYS A 507 4.96 -17.08 35.78
N ASP A 508 5.62 -18.23 35.95
CA ASP A 508 6.91 -18.50 35.33
C ASP A 508 6.65 -19.15 33.97
N VAL A 509 6.89 -18.40 32.91
CA VAL A 509 6.60 -18.86 31.55
C VAL A 509 7.41 -20.12 31.18
N ALA A 510 8.58 -20.31 31.80
CA ALA A 510 9.43 -21.47 31.55
C ALA A 510 9.00 -22.73 32.30
N ASP A 511 7.97 -22.62 33.15
CA ASP A 511 7.29 -23.74 33.79
C ASP A 511 5.97 -24.01 33.05
N GLU A 512 5.81 -25.23 32.56
CA GLU A 512 4.66 -25.57 31.70
C GLU A 512 3.36 -25.62 32.51
N GLU A 513 3.40 -26.16 33.74
CA GLU A 513 2.25 -26.23 34.63
C GLU A 513 1.75 -24.82 34.97
N SER A 514 2.65 -23.91 35.35
CA SER A 514 2.30 -22.50 35.60
C SER A 514 1.66 -21.80 34.40
N VAL A 515 2.07 -22.11 33.17
CA VAL A 515 1.45 -21.55 31.95
C VAL A 515 0.06 -22.13 31.73
N VAL A 516 -0.12 -23.43 31.93
CA VAL A 516 -1.43 -24.10 31.81
C VAL A 516 -2.43 -23.53 32.82
N GLU A 517 -2.02 -23.38 34.09
CA GLU A 517 -2.84 -22.77 35.14
C GLU A 517 -3.24 -21.34 34.79
N LEU A 518 -2.29 -20.51 34.37
CA LEU A 518 -2.55 -19.13 33.95
C LEU A 518 -3.59 -19.07 32.81
N LEU A 519 -3.42 -19.90 31.78
CA LEU A 519 -4.32 -19.90 30.63
C LEU A 519 -5.71 -20.41 31.01
N ALA A 520 -5.81 -21.38 31.92
CA ALA A 520 -7.07 -21.85 32.47
C ALA A 520 -7.78 -20.73 33.25
N GLU A 521 -7.09 -20.03 34.16
CA GLU A 521 -7.62 -18.89 34.91
C GLU A 521 -8.13 -17.77 33.98
N CYS A 522 -7.34 -17.43 32.95
CA CYS A 522 -7.73 -16.44 31.95
C CYS A 522 -9.00 -16.89 31.22
N SER A 523 -9.07 -18.15 30.78
CA SER A 523 -10.24 -18.66 30.05
C SER A 523 -11.52 -18.73 30.90
N ALA A 524 -11.38 -18.91 32.21
CA ALA A 524 -12.52 -19.00 33.13
C ALA A 524 -13.12 -17.64 33.50
N SER A 525 -12.31 -16.56 33.46
CA SER A 525 -12.69 -15.26 34.02
C SER A 525 -12.59 -14.09 33.04
N LEU A 526 -11.98 -14.27 31.87
CA LEU A 526 -11.68 -13.21 30.92
C LEU A 526 -12.02 -13.63 29.47
N PRO A 527 -12.15 -12.66 28.53
CA PRO A 527 -12.37 -12.96 27.11
C PRO A 527 -11.21 -13.74 26.44
N SER A 528 -11.39 -14.10 25.17
CA SER A 528 -10.37 -14.86 24.44
C SER A 528 -9.07 -14.07 24.24
N ILE A 529 -7.93 -14.72 24.48
CA ILE A 529 -6.61 -14.16 24.15
C ILE A 529 -6.47 -14.10 22.62
N ARG A 530 -6.25 -12.89 22.09
CA ARG A 530 -6.07 -12.65 20.66
C ARG A 530 -4.65 -12.27 20.30
N GLY A 531 -3.88 -11.70 21.20
CA GLY A 531 -2.50 -11.32 20.91
C GLY A 531 -1.56 -11.64 22.05
N VAL A 532 -0.34 -12.04 21.70
CA VAL A 532 0.72 -12.31 22.68
C VAL A 532 1.99 -11.55 22.29
N ALA A 533 2.60 -10.88 23.26
CA ALA A 533 3.94 -10.30 23.13
C ALA A 533 4.87 -10.95 24.17
N MET A 534 5.83 -11.74 23.70
CA MET A 534 6.82 -12.43 24.53
C MET A 534 7.98 -11.49 24.85
N GLY A 535 7.96 -10.89 26.04
CA GLY A 535 9.02 -10.01 26.55
C GLY A 535 9.82 -10.59 27.72
N SER A 536 9.53 -11.83 28.12
CA SER A 536 10.26 -12.54 29.19
C SER A 536 11.71 -12.81 28.80
N MET A 537 12.66 -12.30 29.60
CA MET A 537 14.10 -12.55 29.43
C MET A 537 14.84 -12.51 30.77
N VAL A 538 16.00 -13.16 30.80
CA VAL A 538 16.99 -13.09 31.87
C VAL A 538 18.37 -12.99 31.20
N LEU A 539 19.23 -12.11 31.71
CA LEU A 539 20.64 -12.04 31.33
C LEU A 539 21.47 -12.67 32.45
N ASP A 540 22.45 -13.48 32.06
CA ASP A 540 23.39 -14.14 32.97
C ASP A 540 24.70 -14.32 32.19
N ASP A 541 25.40 -13.20 32.05
CA ASP A 541 26.51 -13.04 31.13
C ASP A 541 27.76 -13.76 31.67
N SER A 542 28.37 -14.57 30.81
CA SER A 542 29.66 -15.22 31.04
C SER A 542 30.33 -15.50 29.70
N VAL A 543 31.65 -15.42 29.65
CA VAL A 543 32.38 -15.93 28.47
C VAL A 543 32.13 -17.42 28.33
N PHE A 544 32.03 -17.91 27.09
CA PHE A 544 31.52 -19.26 26.82
C PHE A 544 32.34 -20.35 27.55
N GLU A 545 33.66 -20.19 27.64
CA GLU A 545 34.58 -21.11 28.30
C GLU A 545 34.34 -21.26 29.81
N HIS A 546 33.69 -20.27 30.43
CA HIS A 546 33.38 -20.25 31.86
C HIS A 546 31.87 -20.26 32.12
N MET A 547 31.06 -20.43 31.08
CA MET A 547 29.62 -20.45 31.21
C MET A 547 29.18 -21.78 31.79
N THR A 548 28.65 -21.75 33.01
CA THR A 548 28.09 -22.94 33.63
C THR A 548 26.77 -23.34 32.96
N TYR A 549 26.42 -24.62 33.07
CA TYR A 549 25.14 -25.12 32.55
C TYR A 549 23.93 -24.40 33.18
N ASP A 550 24.00 -24.05 34.46
CA ASP A 550 22.91 -23.31 35.12
C ASP A 550 22.77 -21.89 34.57
N GLN A 551 23.86 -21.20 34.27
CA GLN A 551 23.83 -19.90 33.59
C GLN A 551 23.25 -20.01 32.18
N TRP A 552 23.59 -21.08 31.45
CA TRP A 552 22.99 -21.38 30.16
C TRP A 552 21.47 -21.55 30.26
N LEU A 553 21.01 -22.39 31.20
CA LEU A 553 19.59 -22.65 31.42
C LEU A 553 18.84 -21.38 31.85
N ARG A 554 19.38 -20.58 32.78
CA ARG A 554 18.69 -19.38 33.28
C ARG A 554 18.38 -18.37 32.18
N ALA A 555 19.29 -18.14 31.24
CA ALA A 555 19.07 -17.20 30.14
C ALA A 555 18.23 -17.79 28.99
N THR A 556 18.36 -19.08 28.70
CA THR A 556 17.66 -19.72 27.56
C THR A 556 16.21 -20.09 27.88
N ARG A 557 15.92 -20.60 29.08
CA ARG A 557 14.59 -21.10 29.48
C ARG A 557 13.43 -20.12 29.21
N PRO A 558 13.48 -18.83 29.61
CA PRO A 558 12.35 -17.92 29.38
C PRO A 558 12.08 -17.64 27.89
N LYS A 559 13.08 -17.78 27.01
CA LYS A 559 12.92 -17.58 25.56
C LYS A 559 12.57 -18.88 24.83
N VAL A 560 13.14 -20.00 25.22
CA VAL A 560 12.92 -21.29 24.56
C VAL A 560 11.68 -21.99 25.12
N ALA A 561 11.77 -22.49 26.36
CA ALA A 561 10.67 -23.19 27.02
C ALA A 561 9.45 -22.28 27.15
N GLY A 562 9.66 -21.02 27.55
CA GLY A 562 8.60 -20.02 27.65
C GLY A 562 7.78 -19.85 26.37
N THR A 563 8.46 -19.71 25.23
CA THR A 563 7.77 -19.57 23.94
C THR A 563 7.05 -20.86 23.55
N LEU A 564 7.67 -22.03 23.76
CA LEU A 564 7.06 -23.31 23.42
C LEU A 564 5.82 -23.61 24.28
N ASN A 565 5.89 -23.37 25.59
CA ASN A 565 4.78 -23.58 26.51
C ASN A 565 3.57 -22.74 26.08
N PHE A 566 3.77 -21.44 25.82
CA PHE A 566 2.70 -20.60 25.30
C PHE A 566 2.19 -21.09 23.96
N LEU A 567 3.04 -21.44 22.98
CA LEU A 567 2.55 -21.87 21.67
C LEU A 567 1.82 -23.22 21.68
N ARG A 568 2.17 -24.13 22.61
CA ARG A 568 1.48 -25.41 22.78
C ARG A 568 0.08 -25.24 23.35
N HIS A 569 -0.08 -24.32 24.30
CA HIS A 569 -1.30 -24.19 25.10
C HIS A 569 -2.16 -22.98 24.73
N SER A 570 -1.61 -21.99 24.03
CA SER A 570 -2.38 -20.90 23.42
C SER A 570 -3.07 -21.42 22.16
N GLY A 571 -4.40 -21.39 22.15
CA GLY A 571 -5.20 -21.90 21.03
C GLY A 571 -4.87 -21.23 19.68
N SER A 572 -5.39 -21.80 18.59
CA SER A 572 -5.06 -21.42 17.21
C SER A 572 -5.63 -20.07 16.72
N GLN A 573 -6.36 -19.32 17.56
CA GLN A 573 -7.13 -18.14 17.15
C GLN A 573 -6.43 -16.78 17.37
N LEU A 574 -5.13 -16.78 17.62
CA LEU A 574 -4.36 -15.53 17.78
C LEU A 574 -4.37 -14.71 16.50
N SER A 575 -4.56 -13.39 16.61
CA SER A 575 -4.35 -12.42 15.54
C SER A 575 -2.87 -12.07 15.37
N PHE A 576 -2.09 -12.09 16.44
CA PHE A 576 -0.65 -11.90 16.39
C PHE A 576 0.10 -12.63 17.51
N PHE A 577 1.36 -12.98 17.25
CA PHE A 577 2.30 -13.49 18.24
C PHE A 577 3.66 -12.84 18.01
N VAL A 578 4.05 -11.90 18.88
CA VAL A 578 5.28 -11.12 18.75
C VAL A 578 6.30 -11.64 19.75
N MET A 579 7.51 -11.93 19.29
CA MET A 579 8.66 -12.28 20.12
C MET A 579 9.65 -11.13 20.15
N LEU A 580 9.90 -10.60 21.35
CA LEU A 580 10.93 -9.58 21.55
C LEU A 580 12.28 -10.30 21.64
N SER A 581 12.88 -10.53 20.47
CA SER A 581 14.21 -11.10 20.28
C SER A 581 15.27 -10.00 20.43
N SER A 582 16.50 -10.28 20.06
CA SER A 582 17.60 -9.33 20.19
C SER A 582 18.56 -9.42 19.02
N PHE A 583 19.06 -8.24 18.63
CA PHE A 583 20.15 -8.12 17.66
C PHE A 583 21.37 -8.97 18.03
N GLY A 584 21.60 -9.20 19.34
CA GLY A 584 22.64 -10.11 19.85
C GLY A 584 22.52 -11.56 19.37
N GLY A 585 21.31 -12.04 19.03
CA GLY A 585 21.09 -13.35 18.41
C GLY A 585 21.58 -13.45 16.97
N VAL A 586 21.68 -12.31 16.27
CA VAL A 586 22.14 -12.23 14.88
C VAL A 586 23.65 -12.04 14.83
N ILE A 587 24.16 -11.00 15.50
CA ILE A 587 25.60 -10.64 15.44
C ILE A 587 26.47 -11.49 16.36
N GLY A 588 25.91 -11.99 17.47
CA GLY A 588 26.67 -12.62 18.55
C GLY A 588 27.36 -11.62 19.47
N HIS A 589 27.50 -11.97 20.75
CA HIS A 589 28.26 -11.17 21.72
C HIS A 589 29.06 -12.09 22.65
N LEU A 590 30.31 -11.70 22.96
CA LEU A 590 31.33 -12.56 23.58
C LEU A 590 30.87 -13.23 24.88
N SER A 591 30.14 -12.50 25.72
CA SER A 591 29.68 -12.97 27.04
C SER A 591 28.22 -13.45 27.06
N GLN A 592 27.56 -13.56 25.90
CA GLN A 592 26.10 -13.75 25.83
C GLN A 592 25.69 -14.94 24.96
N ALA A 593 26.54 -15.96 24.84
CA ALA A 593 26.26 -17.16 24.04
C ALA A 593 24.90 -17.81 24.39
N ASN A 594 24.56 -17.88 25.69
CA ASN A 594 23.26 -18.36 26.18
C ASN A 594 22.09 -17.48 25.73
N TYR A 595 22.19 -16.17 25.89
CA TYR A 595 21.14 -15.23 25.49
C TYR A 595 20.96 -15.21 23.97
N SER A 596 22.05 -15.16 23.21
CA SER A 596 22.04 -15.24 21.74
C SER A 596 21.38 -16.53 21.25
N ALA A 597 21.64 -17.67 21.89
CA ALA A 597 21.00 -18.95 21.54
C ALA A 597 19.48 -18.91 21.72
N GLY A 598 18.99 -18.33 22.82
CA GLY A 598 17.54 -18.18 23.06
C GLY A 598 16.86 -17.27 22.02
N ASN A 599 17.52 -16.19 21.59
CA ASN A 599 17.03 -15.29 20.55
C ASN A 599 17.01 -15.97 19.17
N ALA A 600 18.11 -16.61 18.77
CA ALA A 600 18.21 -17.33 17.51
C ALA A 600 17.16 -18.45 17.40
N PHE A 601 16.83 -19.12 18.51
CA PHE A 601 15.71 -20.06 18.58
C PHE A 601 14.36 -19.40 18.24
N GLN A 602 14.04 -18.25 18.84
CA GLN A 602 12.80 -17.52 18.55
C GLN A 602 12.74 -17.07 17.08
N ASP A 603 13.87 -16.65 16.50
CA ASP A 603 13.96 -16.25 15.10
C ASP A 603 13.73 -17.42 14.12
N ALA A 604 14.29 -18.59 14.43
CA ALA A 604 14.08 -19.80 13.63
C ALA A 604 12.63 -20.30 13.76
N LEU A 605 12.10 -20.31 14.98
CA LEU A 605 10.73 -20.75 15.27
C LEU A 605 9.69 -19.88 14.53
N THR A 606 9.91 -18.57 14.49
CA THR A 606 9.03 -17.64 13.78
C THR A 606 8.95 -17.98 12.29
N ARG A 607 10.09 -18.20 11.64
CA ARG A 607 10.13 -18.58 10.22
C ARG A 607 9.38 -19.87 9.95
N HIS A 608 9.53 -20.85 10.83
CA HIS A 608 8.80 -22.12 10.71
C HIS A 608 7.29 -21.91 10.87
N ARG A 609 6.86 -21.22 11.93
CA ARG A 609 5.44 -20.99 12.23
C ARG A 609 4.74 -20.18 11.15
N THR A 610 5.37 -19.13 10.64
CA THR A 610 4.82 -18.29 9.58
C THR A 610 4.93 -18.96 8.20
N GLY A 611 6.10 -19.50 7.86
CA GLY A 611 6.39 -20.01 6.52
C GLY A 611 5.82 -21.40 6.22
N VAL A 612 5.75 -22.27 7.23
CA VAL A 612 5.32 -23.67 7.07
C VAL A 612 3.88 -23.85 7.56
N LEU A 613 3.53 -23.28 8.72
CA LEU A 613 2.20 -23.45 9.32
C LEU A 613 1.21 -22.35 8.92
N GLY A 614 1.67 -21.25 8.32
CA GLY A 614 0.82 -20.11 7.98
C GLY A 614 0.21 -19.40 9.19
N LEU A 615 0.75 -19.64 10.39
CA LEU A 615 0.23 -19.09 11.64
C LEU A 615 0.93 -17.79 12.02
N PRO A 616 0.25 -16.87 12.73
CA PRO A 616 0.86 -15.61 13.16
C PRO A 616 2.09 -15.83 14.05
N ALA A 617 3.22 -15.27 13.62
CA ALA A 617 4.43 -15.10 14.41
C ALA A 617 5.33 -14.03 13.78
N VAL A 618 5.91 -13.15 14.62
CA VAL A 618 6.98 -12.24 14.23
C VAL A 618 8.04 -12.18 15.34
N SER A 619 9.31 -12.33 15.01
CA SER A 619 10.41 -11.97 15.92
C SER A 619 10.96 -10.59 15.58
N VAL A 620 11.21 -9.79 16.61
CA VAL A 620 11.77 -8.45 16.48
C VAL A 620 13.09 -8.41 17.21
N ASP A 621 14.19 -8.28 16.47
CA ASP A 621 15.55 -8.30 17.03
C ASP A 621 15.94 -6.91 17.52
N LEU A 622 15.61 -6.63 18.78
CA LEU A 622 15.83 -5.33 19.36
C LEU A 622 17.31 -5.08 19.69
N PRO A 623 17.84 -3.88 19.42
CA PRO A 623 19.06 -3.37 20.03
C PRO A 623 18.75 -2.88 21.45
N ALA A 624 19.67 -2.12 22.04
CA ALA A 624 19.36 -1.33 23.22
C ALA A 624 18.23 -0.31 22.93
N VAL A 625 17.15 -0.40 23.70
CA VAL A 625 16.01 0.53 23.62
C VAL A 625 16.23 1.70 24.59
N MET A 626 15.95 2.92 24.14
CA MET A 626 16.07 4.15 24.93
C MET A 626 14.76 4.45 25.65
N GLY A 627 14.85 4.84 26.92
CA GLY A 627 13.68 5.20 27.73
C GLY A 627 12.96 4.01 28.39
N ALA A 628 13.34 2.77 28.06
CA ALA A 628 12.82 1.55 28.69
C ALA A 628 13.77 0.36 28.47
N GLY A 629 13.61 -0.73 29.23
CA GLY A 629 14.36 -1.99 29.06
C GLY A 629 15.58 -2.15 30.00
N PHE A 630 16.27 -3.29 29.90
CA PHE A 630 17.35 -3.68 30.82
C PHE A 630 18.50 -2.65 30.85
N VAL A 631 18.96 -2.22 29.66
CA VAL A 631 20.09 -1.28 29.50
C VAL A 631 19.80 0.11 30.11
N PHE A 632 18.53 0.51 30.22
CA PHE A 632 18.15 1.75 30.90
C PHE A 632 18.17 1.60 32.44
N GLY A 633 17.97 0.39 32.97
CA GLY A 633 18.07 0.08 34.40
C GLY A 633 19.50 -0.18 34.90
N SER A 634 20.46 -0.38 34.00
CA SER A 634 21.89 -0.55 34.32
C SER A 634 22.59 0.79 34.60
N GLY A 635 23.72 0.77 35.31
CA GLY A 635 24.52 1.97 35.59
C GLY A 635 25.07 2.64 34.32
N ALA A 636 25.28 3.97 34.37
CA ALA A 636 25.65 4.77 33.20
C ALA A 636 26.93 4.30 32.46
N ALA A 637 27.92 3.80 33.20
CA ALA A 637 29.18 3.30 32.62
C ALA A 637 29.03 1.93 31.94
N GLU A 638 28.21 1.04 32.50
CA GLU A 638 27.89 -0.28 31.93
C GLU A 638 27.08 -0.14 30.65
N ARG A 639 26.11 0.78 30.66
CA ARG A 639 25.32 1.17 29.49
C ARG A 639 26.20 1.63 28.33
N GLU A 640 27.16 2.53 28.57
CA GLU A 640 28.04 3.04 27.51
C GLU A 640 28.95 1.94 26.93
N ARG A 641 29.41 0.99 27.76
CA ARG A 641 30.23 -0.15 27.32
C ARG A 641 29.45 -1.12 26.42
N ILE A 642 28.23 -1.49 26.80
CA ILE A 642 27.35 -2.38 26.01
C ILE A 642 27.05 -1.75 24.65
N LEU A 643 26.82 -0.43 24.62
CA LEU A 643 26.45 0.29 23.41
C LEU A 643 27.60 0.40 22.40
N LYS A 644 28.85 0.55 22.85
CA LYS A 644 30.02 0.57 21.96
C LYS A 644 30.37 -0.80 21.37
N GLY A 645 30.12 -1.89 22.09
CA GLY A 645 30.51 -3.24 21.68
C GLY A 645 29.66 -3.87 20.56
N LEU A 646 28.40 -3.48 20.42
CA LEU A 646 27.42 -4.17 19.56
C LEU A 646 27.35 -3.63 18.12
N GLY A 647 27.87 -2.44 17.84
CA GLY A 647 27.83 -1.85 16.49
C GLY A 647 26.41 -1.60 15.95
N ALA A 648 25.43 -1.46 16.83
CA ALA A 648 24.02 -1.16 16.52
C ALA A 648 23.59 0.19 17.12
N ASP A 649 22.68 0.91 16.45
CA ASP A 649 22.17 2.18 16.95
C ASP A 649 21.11 1.97 18.05
N ARG A 650 20.90 2.99 18.87
CA ARG A 650 19.89 3.01 19.93
C ARG A 650 18.50 3.11 19.31
N LEU A 651 17.52 2.35 19.83
CA LEU A 651 16.13 2.43 19.37
C LEU A 651 15.29 3.31 20.32
N PRO A 652 14.78 4.47 19.88
CA PRO A 652 13.80 5.24 20.66
C PRO A 652 12.50 4.45 20.88
N LEU A 653 11.88 4.63 22.04
CA LEU A 653 10.68 3.90 22.42
C LEU A 653 9.50 4.15 21.47
N GLU A 654 9.36 5.38 20.98
CA GLU A 654 8.32 5.77 20.02
C GLU A 654 8.49 5.03 18.69
N ARG A 655 9.74 4.75 18.29
CA ARG A 655 10.03 3.99 17.07
C ARG A 655 9.72 2.51 17.26
N LEU A 656 9.92 1.98 18.47
CA LEU A 656 9.48 0.63 18.80
C LEU A 656 7.97 0.49 18.76
N HIS A 657 7.21 1.46 19.27
CA HIS A 657 5.74 1.46 19.19
C HIS A 657 5.24 1.41 17.74
N LYS A 658 5.82 2.22 16.85
CA LYS A 658 5.49 2.20 15.42
C LYS A 658 5.85 0.88 14.74
N LEU A 659 6.98 0.30 15.13
CA LEU A 659 7.39 -1.01 14.64
C LEU A 659 6.39 -2.08 15.07
N LEU A 660 5.99 -2.09 16.35
CA LEU A 660 4.98 -3.00 16.88
C LEU A 660 3.65 -2.85 16.15
N GLU A 661 3.23 -1.61 15.88
CA GLU A 661 2.04 -1.32 15.08
C GLU A 661 2.14 -1.97 13.69
N ALA A 662 3.24 -1.71 12.97
CA ALA A 662 3.45 -2.24 11.62
C ALA A 662 3.48 -3.78 11.59
N VAL A 663 4.16 -4.43 12.55
CA VAL A 663 4.26 -5.90 12.55
C VAL A 663 2.97 -6.60 12.99
N ILE A 664 2.14 -5.95 13.83
CA ILE A 664 0.85 -6.50 14.23
C ILE A 664 -0.19 -6.30 13.12
N SER A 665 -0.21 -5.14 12.46
CA SER A 665 -1.11 -4.86 11.34
C SER A 665 -0.87 -5.75 10.11
N ASP A 666 0.36 -6.24 9.93
CA ASP A 666 0.75 -7.17 8.85
C ASP A 666 0.79 -8.64 9.33
N SER A 667 -0.13 -9.05 10.21
CA SER A 667 -0.20 -10.41 10.74
C SER A 667 -1.46 -11.16 10.25
N PRO A 668 -1.35 -12.44 9.82
CA PRO A 668 -0.11 -13.20 9.61
C PRO A 668 0.65 -12.70 8.37
N ARG A 669 1.98 -12.75 8.43
CA ARG A 669 2.83 -12.37 7.30
C ARG A 669 2.77 -13.41 6.20
N LYS A 670 2.73 -12.94 4.95
CA LYS A 670 2.66 -13.83 3.76
C LYS A 670 3.95 -14.57 3.44
N LYS A 671 5.10 -14.05 3.86
CA LYS A 671 6.42 -14.62 3.55
C LYS A 671 7.23 -14.85 4.82
N ALA A 672 7.90 -16.01 4.87
CA ALA A 672 8.70 -16.43 6.02
C ALA A 672 9.91 -15.51 6.28
N ASP A 673 10.53 -14.95 5.24
CA ASP A 673 11.66 -14.04 5.32
C ASP A 673 11.30 -12.69 5.96
N LYS A 674 10.04 -12.27 5.86
CA LYS A 674 9.51 -11.07 6.53
C LYS A 674 9.17 -11.30 8.01
N SER A 675 9.24 -12.53 8.51
CA SER A 675 8.83 -12.87 9.88
C SER A 675 9.88 -12.55 10.94
N GLN A 676 11.16 -12.42 10.58
CA GLN A 676 12.20 -11.87 11.45
C GLN A 676 12.49 -10.42 11.04
N VAL A 677 12.40 -9.49 11.98
CA VAL A 677 12.67 -8.07 11.75
C VAL A 677 13.89 -7.63 12.54
N ILE A 678 14.99 -7.35 11.82
CA ILE A 678 16.25 -6.86 12.38
C ILE A 678 16.24 -5.33 12.34
N VAL A 679 16.43 -4.68 13.50
CA VAL A 679 16.34 -3.21 13.61
C VAL A 679 17.65 -2.53 14.02
N CYS A 680 17.75 -1.24 13.68
CA CYS A 680 18.88 -0.34 14.00
C CYS A 680 20.26 -0.80 13.52
N LEU A 681 20.32 -1.44 12.34
CA LEU A 681 21.57 -1.64 11.62
C LEU A 681 22.20 -0.28 11.28
N VAL A 682 23.35 0.02 11.88
CA VAL A 682 24.10 1.25 11.61
C VAL A 682 24.57 1.23 10.15
N ARG A 683 24.52 2.38 9.47
CA ARG A 683 25.06 2.52 8.12
C ARG A 683 26.52 2.10 8.14
N TYR A 684 26.93 1.27 7.18
CA TYR A 684 28.27 0.71 7.16
C TYR A 684 29.39 1.75 7.30
N GLY A 685 29.25 2.92 6.69
CA GLY A 685 30.24 4.01 6.76
C GLY A 685 30.39 4.67 8.15
N VAL A 686 29.45 4.43 9.07
CA VAL A 686 29.41 5.02 10.42
C VAL A 686 29.86 4.03 11.50
N ILE A 687 29.94 2.74 11.17
CA ILE A 687 30.48 1.73 12.10
C ILE A 687 31.99 1.99 12.29
N GLU A 688 32.43 2.21 13.53
CA GLU A 688 33.85 2.39 13.89
C GLU A 688 34.70 1.15 13.51
N GLU A 689 36.01 1.31 13.38
CA GLU A 689 36.93 0.19 13.18
C GLU A 689 37.08 -0.58 14.51
N GLY A 690 36.22 -1.58 14.74
CA GLY A 690 36.24 -2.35 15.99
C GLY A 690 35.16 -3.43 16.10
N PRO A 691 33.86 -3.10 15.95
CA PRO A 691 32.77 -4.07 16.10
C PRO A 691 32.84 -5.21 15.08
N VAL A 692 32.45 -6.41 15.51
CA VAL A 692 32.47 -7.64 14.68
C VAL A 692 31.65 -7.48 13.39
N SER A 693 30.55 -6.73 13.44
CA SER A 693 29.68 -6.45 12.27
C SER A 693 30.41 -5.76 11.10
N LYS A 694 31.48 -5.01 11.35
CA LYS A 694 32.25 -4.35 10.28
C LYS A 694 32.99 -5.37 9.39
N ARG A 695 33.48 -6.44 10.02
CA ARG A 695 34.29 -7.51 9.39
C ARG A 695 33.44 -8.72 8.99
N ASP A 696 32.24 -8.87 9.55
CA ASP A 696 31.32 -9.96 9.23
C ASP A 696 30.68 -9.81 7.84
N ARG A 697 30.87 -10.82 6.98
CA ARG A 697 30.42 -10.84 5.58
C ARG A 697 28.90 -10.88 5.44
N ARG A 698 28.15 -11.31 6.46
CA ARG A 698 26.67 -11.29 6.47
C ARG A 698 26.12 -9.87 6.32
N PHE A 699 26.89 -8.87 6.78
CA PHE A 699 26.53 -7.45 6.72
C PHE A 699 27.14 -6.71 5.51
N ALA A 700 27.90 -7.39 4.63
CA ALA A 700 28.57 -6.76 3.50
C ALA A 700 27.60 -6.04 2.55
N THR A 701 26.37 -6.53 2.43
CA THR A 701 25.28 -5.94 1.63
C THR A 701 24.78 -4.60 2.17
N VAL A 702 24.97 -4.33 3.46
CA VAL A 702 24.67 -3.03 4.10
C VAL A 702 25.62 -1.93 3.61
N ARG A 703 26.79 -2.29 3.03
CA ARG A 703 27.73 -1.36 2.35
C ARG A 703 27.10 -0.66 1.15
N PHE A 704 26.27 -1.39 0.39
CA PHE A 704 25.67 -0.90 -0.86
C PHE A 704 24.37 -0.12 -0.63
N GLY A 705 23.76 -0.23 0.55
CA GLY A 705 22.55 0.53 0.92
C GLY A 705 22.77 2.03 1.17
N GLY A 706 24.03 2.50 1.14
CA GLY A 706 24.41 3.89 1.37
C GLY A 706 24.66 4.74 0.11
N ALA A 707 24.53 4.17 -1.10
CA ALA A 707 24.58 4.97 -2.32
C ALA A 707 23.28 5.78 -2.44
N LYS A 708 23.34 7.08 -2.09
CA LYS A 708 22.34 8.14 -2.33
C LYS A 708 20.94 7.62 -2.72
N SER A 709 20.10 7.28 -1.74
CA SER A 709 18.65 7.18 -1.90
C SER A 709 17.95 7.52 -0.60
#